data_AF-A0A7Y0ZLA3-F1
#
_entry.id   AF-A0A7Y0ZLA3-F1
#
_cell.length_a   1.000
_cell.length_b   1.000
_cell.length_c   1.000
_cell.angle_alpha   90.00
_cell.angle_beta   90.00
_cell.angle_gamma   90.00
#
_symmetry.space_group_name_H-M   'P 1'
#
loop_
_entity.id
_entity.type
_entity.pdbx_description
1 polymer ?
#
loop_
_entity_poly.entity_id
_entity_poly.type
_entity_poly.pdbx_seq_one_letter_code
_entity_poly.pdbx_strand_id
1 'polypeptide(L)'
;MPLADTSPAAQQQLRALAPVVLDACPNMQAMAIEAAGEILTKHGLAHLDPDQVYWHRFNRGTGDPATFTGWSHNEKPQASMTLTQLVMHRFEVHDQDNADLLDGDGGFYSEGAQARVFDQHNEVQLSASAVLHDFWAINFSDRYTTRVEQFWSTHHHHFRTLAKVNCLAQALQARQAGHLDEEQLQKVIKALAGNLGWPPTLPDLQAEATPASGLRVAALDIGGHIATDILRIVDGDGRQILYVPGEAQAFHCLETPADLHFWLLNQTNRADNRARFMAHFPLSAQVQQDDTDAVTWKQMLLTPVLIYRTAQAVAGTLPPDWVDKGLNHQLDQLFTDWGTWDHHLINQADQPLDSDAFTWLAQSSRARMDNDAQFSLQSNGDLRKKLWIGYLAAFGKTFGPMAVAGWPVALVVMGASVASLGLNIDQAINGKTPAERRAGALGAVLSAIDAVFNLTLLKADGVMPQIAETVDTVAIEHTTPAVIPMSPEPTVPASYQSNLILEGETLNTAPGKFRQVYTLKTSSGMPQHAIMLNDEAYYVRYEADPNGHGFWAIVDPSNPHGFSGSLPVRLNELNEWEPVSASKGLKGGGGNSSKAAHTPAPSPSEEPVTAPVNPLRRVTTPFDTPPSTRTHIRKWVLGLPETHVQSRFGRIDRFTYYFGVTHDKLLQTAKDFFTELPWNRLPARPDIPAFEPTTPFAEIIERLPEDIPGYVIGETLDRIASTRLVIDNLPLFARKGVKTLYLRRLLNDFVQDDLNLYSRTGVMSEDLESYLNRLGTDPAGQYNELELVKTARANGIRVQALDCVAHYKYPNPTANLSEQAMSNYLAHTIIQADQALNGGGKWLVLTGARNINTFNGFAGISELHGGIGLRVEEVLPGQGSDIRIDPGIDIDRDSAPAHEHVGDSFDTLHADLRVQVEAPLVHRTLEQNQRLLFRKGTYLIDASQGRYTLLHHSRAMSVVRTPINRLADGSFSIDRPAWPGVHNVHFATLEKLSSALTNMGLNLQCRLPA
;
A
#
# COMPACT_ATOMS: atom_id res chain seq x y z
N MET A 1 -12.46 0.77 -55.41
CA MET A 1 -13.61 -0.01 -54.89
C MET A 1 -14.24 0.80 -53.78
N PRO A 2 -15.57 0.99 -53.74
CA PRO A 2 -16.20 1.58 -52.56
C PRO A 2 -16.05 0.60 -51.40
N LEU A 3 -15.49 1.05 -50.28
CA LEU A 3 -15.47 0.31 -49.01
C LEU A 3 -16.94 0.02 -48.64
N ALA A 4 -17.35 -1.24 -48.76
CA ALA A 4 -18.67 -1.65 -48.33
C ALA A 4 -18.75 -1.43 -46.82
N ASP A 5 -19.74 -0.66 -46.36
CA ASP A 5 -20.03 -0.48 -44.94
C ASP A 5 -20.52 -1.82 -44.39
N THR A 6 -19.60 -2.61 -43.83
CA THR A 6 -19.85 -3.94 -43.27
C THR A 6 -20.32 -3.88 -41.82
N SER A 7 -20.45 -2.68 -41.24
CA SER A 7 -20.85 -2.48 -39.85
C SER A 7 -22.22 -3.10 -39.49
N PRO A 8 -23.27 -3.03 -40.33
CA PRO A 8 -24.56 -3.65 -40.00
C PRO A 8 -24.50 -5.19 -40.06
N ALA A 9 -23.68 -5.74 -40.95
CA ALA A 9 -23.50 -7.18 -41.09
C ALA A 9 -22.72 -7.77 -39.91
N ALA A 10 -21.64 -7.10 -39.48
CA ALA A 10 -20.86 -7.48 -38.31
C ALA A 10 -21.70 -7.42 -37.02
N GLN A 11 -22.49 -6.34 -36.84
CA GLN A 11 -23.42 -6.20 -35.72
C GLN A 11 -24.45 -7.33 -35.67
N GLN A 12 -25.05 -7.69 -36.81
CA GLN A 12 -26.04 -8.78 -36.89
C GLN A 12 -25.42 -10.14 -36.56
N GLN A 13 -24.20 -10.42 -37.03
CA GLN A 13 -23.48 -11.66 -36.72
C GLN A 13 -23.15 -11.79 -35.22
N LEU A 14 -22.69 -10.70 -34.58
CA LEU A 14 -22.41 -10.69 -33.14
C LEU A 14 -23.68 -10.87 -32.30
N ARG A 15 -24.80 -10.26 -32.71
CA ARG A 15 -26.11 -10.43 -32.05
C ARG A 15 -26.62 -11.87 -32.15
N ALA A 16 -26.36 -12.57 -33.26
CA ALA A 16 -26.68 -13.99 -33.40
C ALA A 16 -25.75 -14.90 -32.59
N LEU A 17 -24.50 -14.49 -32.39
CA LEU A 17 -23.50 -15.24 -31.64
C LEU A 17 -23.74 -15.20 -30.12
N ALA A 18 -24.14 -14.04 -29.59
CA ALA A 18 -24.34 -13.82 -28.15
C ALA A 18 -25.17 -14.92 -27.45
N PRO A 19 -26.42 -15.23 -27.85
CA PRO A 19 -27.23 -16.23 -27.16
C PRO A 19 -26.61 -17.64 -27.22
N VAL A 20 -25.92 -17.99 -28.32
CA VAL A 20 -25.27 -19.30 -28.50
C VAL A 20 -24.16 -19.49 -27.46
N VAL A 21 -23.33 -18.47 -27.25
CA VAL A 21 -22.21 -18.56 -26.28
C VAL A 21 -22.74 -18.50 -24.84
N LEU A 22 -23.74 -17.64 -24.58
CA LEU A 22 -24.38 -17.50 -23.27
C LEU A 22 -25.02 -18.81 -22.79
N ASP A 23 -25.79 -19.48 -23.67
CA ASP A 23 -26.51 -20.71 -23.33
C ASP A 23 -25.58 -21.92 -23.18
N ALA A 24 -24.48 -21.94 -23.95
CA ALA A 24 -23.48 -23.01 -23.88
C ALA A 24 -22.53 -22.88 -22.68
N CYS A 25 -22.47 -21.69 -22.04
CA CYS A 25 -21.54 -21.40 -20.95
C CYS A 25 -21.84 -22.27 -19.71
N PRO A 26 -20.88 -23.08 -19.21
CA PRO A 26 -21.10 -23.94 -18.06
C PRO A 26 -21.39 -23.15 -16.78
N ASN A 27 -22.51 -23.45 -16.11
CA ASN A 27 -22.86 -22.92 -14.79
C ASN A 27 -22.91 -24.07 -13.77
N MET A 28 -22.02 -24.04 -12.78
CA MET A 28 -21.88 -25.12 -11.79
C MET A 28 -23.14 -25.30 -10.94
N GLN A 29 -23.74 -24.19 -10.49
CA GLN A 29 -24.96 -24.22 -9.69
C GLN A 29 -26.15 -24.76 -10.51
N ALA A 30 -26.33 -24.29 -11.75
CA ALA A 30 -27.42 -24.74 -12.61
C ALA A 30 -27.31 -26.25 -12.92
N MET A 31 -26.09 -26.73 -13.19
CA MET A 31 -25.84 -28.15 -13.39
C MET A 31 -26.05 -28.97 -12.10
N ALA A 32 -25.74 -28.42 -10.93
CA ALA A 32 -25.99 -29.08 -9.65
C ALA A 32 -27.50 -29.18 -9.35
N ILE A 33 -28.27 -28.13 -9.67
CA ILE A 33 -29.75 -28.15 -9.58
C ILE A 33 -30.33 -29.21 -10.52
N GLU A 34 -29.83 -29.31 -11.76
CA GLU A 34 -30.24 -30.33 -12.72
C GLU A 34 -29.98 -31.75 -12.16
N ALA A 35 -28.77 -32.00 -11.66
CA ALA A 35 -28.41 -33.29 -11.07
C ALA A 35 -29.21 -33.62 -9.78
N ALA A 36 -29.49 -32.62 -8.94
CA ALA A 36 -30.35 -32.79 -7.77
C ALA A 36 -31.80 -33.07 -8.18
N GLY A 37 -32.30 -32.42 -9.24
CA GLY A 37 -33.61 -32.68 -9.83
C GLY A 37 -33.73 -34.08 -10.43
N GLU A 38 -32.66 -34.61 -11.04
CA GLU A 38 -32.59 -36.01 -11.50
C GLU A 38 -32.78 -36.98 -10.31
N ILE A 39 -32.16 -36.70 -9.17
CA ILE A 39 -32.29 -37.50 -7.94
C ILE A 39 -33.72 -37.43 -7.41
N LEU A 40 -34.30 -36.23 -7.26
CA LEU A 40 -35.69 -36.08 -6.81
C LEU A 40 -36.66 -36.80 -7.76
N THR A 41 -36.45 -36.68 -9.08
CA THR A 41 -37.28 -37.35 -10.09
C THR A 41 -37.21 -38.87 -9.95
N LYS A 42 -36.00 -39.42 -9.74
CA LYS A 42 -35.77 -40.85 -9.54
C LYS A 42 -36.52 -41.41 -8.34
N HIS A 43 -36.65 -40.62 -7.27
CA HIS A 43 -37.36 -40.99 -6.04
C HIS A 43 -38.84 -40.53 -6.02
N GLY A 44 -39.41 -40.09 -7.15
CA GLY A 44 -40.82 -39.72 -7.23
C GLY A 44 -41.17 -38.34 -6.64
N LEU A 45 -40.18 -37.50 -6.39
CA LEU A 45 -40.28 -36.19 -5.74
C LEU A 45 -40.07 -35.02 -6.73
N ALA A 46 -40.33 -35.21 -8.02
CA ALA A 46 -40.08 -34.23 -9.09
C ALA A 46 -40.80 -32.87 -8.92
N HIS A 47 -41.76 -32.78 -7.99
CA HIS A 47 -42.51 -31.55 -7.69
C HIS A 47 -41.82 -30.65 -6.65
N LEU A 48 -40.78 -31.14 -5.97
CA LEU A 48 -40.02 -30.39 -4.98
C LEU A 48 -38.88 -29.61 -5.64
N ASP A 49 -38.57 -28.43 -5.09
CA ASP A 49 -37.41 -27.63 -5.48
C ASP A 49 -36.16 -28.12 -4.73
N PRO A 50 -35.09 -28.58 -5.40
CA PRO A 50 -33.85 -29.00 -4.77
C PRO A 50 -33.22 -27.99 -3.80
N ASP A 51 -33.42 -26.68 -4.01
CA ASP A 51 -32.90 -25.63 -3.13
C ASP A 51 -33.77 -25.39 -1.88
N GLN A 52 -34.93 -26.03 -1.80
CA GLN A 52 -35.84 -26.04 -0.65
C GLN A 52 -35.89 -27.41 0.06
N VAL A 53 -35.07 -28.36 -0.38
CA VAL A 53 -34.87 -29.65 0.28
C VAL A 53 -33.53 -29.62 1.00
N TYR A 54 -33.55 -29.72 2.32
CA TYR A 54 -32.38 -29.58 3.18
C TYR A 54 -31.94 -30.92 3.75
N TRP A 55 -30.69 -31.28 3.56
CA TRP A 55 -30.00 -32.30 4.33
C TRP A 55 -29.50 -31.71 5.65
N HIS A 56 -29.92 -32.31 6.77
CA HIS A 56 -29.49 -31.95 8.11
C HIS A 56 -28.79 -33.11 8.78
N ARG A 57 -27.60 -32.85 9.36
CA ARG A 57 -26.85 -33.82 10.19
C ARG A 57 -27.05 -33.51 11.67
N PHE A 58 -27.26 -34.54 12.49
CA PHE A 58 -27.48 -34.42 13.94
C PHE A 58 -26.46 -35.24 14.73
N ASN A 59 -26.37 -35.03 16.05
CA ASN A 59 -25.53 -35.86 16.92
C ASN A 59 -26.29 -37.12 17.37
N ARG A 60 -27.61 -37.03 17.48
CA ARG A 60 -28.48 -38.08 17.98
C ARG A 60 -29.82 -38.08 17.26
N GLY A 61 -30.31 -39.27 16.94
CA GLY A 61 -31.70 -39.51 16.55
C GLY A 61 -32.50 -40.10 17.70
N THR A 62 -33.79 -39.76 17.77
CA THR A 62 -34.77 -40.47 18.62
C THR A 62 -35.60 -41.36 17.71
N GLY A 63 -35.74 -42.65 18.04
CA GLY A 63 -36.55 -43.56 17.23
C GLY A 63 -38.02 -43.12 17.22
N ASP A 64 -38.58 -42.95 16.03
CA ASP A 64 -39.94 -42.47 15.82
C ASP A 64 -40.59 -43.23 14.65
N PRO A 65 -41.55 -44.14 14.91
CA PRO A 65 -42.17 -44.93 13.85
C PRO A 65 -43.11 -44.11 12.94
N ALA A 66 -43.38 -42.84 13.27
CA ALA A 66 -44.21 -41.96 12.46
C ALA A 66 -43.45 -41.30 11.30
N THR A 67 -42.11 -41.29 11.33
CA THR A 67 -41.25 -40.67 10.30
C THR A 67 -40.83 -41.69 9.24
N PHE A 68 -40.50 -41.22 8.05
CA PHE A 68 -40.06 -42.02 6.91
C PHE A 68 -38.76 -42.78 7.18
N THR A 69 -37.78 -42.13 7.82
CA THR A 69 -36.49 -42.74 8.16
C THR A 69 -36.55 -43.60 9.43
N GLY A 70 -37.63 -43.47 10.23
CA GLY A 70 -37.76 -44.10 11.55
C GLY A 70 -37.09 -43.31 12.68
N TRP A 71 -36.61 -42.10 12.40
CA TRP A 71 -35.93 -41.21 13.36
C TRP A 71 -36.52 -39.80 13.33
N SER A 72 -36.53 -39.14 14.49
CA SER A 72 -36.82 -37.70 14.64
C SER A 72 -35.72 -37.00 15.44
N HIS A 73 -35.55 -35.70 15.21
CA HIS A 73 -34.48 -34.90 15.81
C HIS A 73 -35.02 -33.61 16.45
N ASN A 74 -34.70 -33.44 17.73
CA ASN A 74 -35.12 -32.30 18.57
C ASN A 74 -33.93 -31.43 18.98
N GLU A 75 -32.91 -31.37 18.13
CA GLU A 75 -31.71 -30.56 18.35
C GLU A 75 -31.42 -29.72 17.10
N LYS A 76 -30.54 -28.73 17.26
CA LYS A 76 -30.06 -27.97 16.10
C LYS A 76 -29.11 -28.84 15.28
N PRO A 77 -29.22 -28.82 13.93
CA PRO A 77 -28.33 -29.60 13.10
C PRO A 77 -26.89 -29.11 13.22
N GLN A 78 -25.95 -30.06 13.22
CA GLN A 78 -24.51 -29.83 13.18
C GLN A 78 -24.06 -29.28 11.83
N ALA A 79 -24.69 -29.78 10.77
CA ALA A 79 -24.49 -29.34 9.39
C ALA A 79 -25.85 -29.30 8.70
N SER A 80 -26.04 -28.30 7.85
CA SER A 80 -27.27 -28.08 7.08
C SER A 80 -26.88 -27.62 5.68
N MET A 81 -27.39 -28.29 4.66
CA MET A 81 -27.17 -27.92 3.27
C MET A 81 -28.38 -28.27 2.40
N THR A 82 -28.60 -27.53 1.31
CA THR A 82 -29.63 -27.92 0.33
C THR A 82 -29.20 -29.18 -0.43
N LEU A 83 -30.14 -29.87 -1.08
CA LEU A 83 -29.82 -31.03 -1.91
C LEU A 83 -28.88 -30.65 -3.06
N THR A 84 -29.05 -29.44 -3.63
CA THR A 84 -28.13 -28.86 -4.62
C THR A 84 -26.71 -28.74 -4.07
N GLN A 85 -26.55 -28.19 -2.86
CA GLN A 85 -25.24 -28.07 -2.20
C GLN A 85 -24.64 -29.44 -1.91
N LEU A 86 -25.47 -30.39 -1.49
CA LEU A 86 -25.05 -31.76 -1.20
C LEU A 86 -24.57 -32.50 -2.46
N VAL A 87 -25.15 -32.24 -3.64
CA VAL A 87 -24.65 -32.76 -4.93
C VAL A 87 -23.20 -32.31 -5.19
N MET A 88 -22.88 -31.05 -4.87
CA MET A 88 -21.56 -30.47 -5.09
C MET A 88 -20.53 -30.99 -4.08
N HIS A 89 -20.92 -31.04 -2.80
CA HIS A 89 -20.00 -31.35 -1.69
C HIS A 89 -19.89 -32.84 -1.35
N ARG A 90 -20.94 -33.63 -1.66
CA ARG A 90 -21.08 -35.05 -1.31
C ARG A 90 -21.17 -35.28 0.21
N PHE A 91 -21.57 -36.49 0.60
CA PHE A 91 -21.49 -36.94 1.99
C PHE A 91 -20.03 -37.16 2.43
N GLU A 92 -19.75 -37.01 3.73
CA GLU A 92 -18.41 -37.13 4.29
C GLU A 92 -17.84 -38.56 4.13
N VAL A 93 -16.51 -38.73 4.18
CA VAL A 93 -15.88 -40.05 4.02
C VAL A 93 -16.40 -41.06 5.05
N HIS A 94 -16.66 -40.62 6.29
CA HIS A 94 -17.24 -41.48 7.32
C HIS A 94 -18.64 -42.00 6.97
N ASP A 95 -19.46 -41.17 6.31
CA ASP A 95 -20.80 -41.51 5.86
C ASP A 95 -20.80 -42.50 4.70
N GLN A 96 -19.73 -42.47 3.89
CA GLN A 96 -19.52 -43.43 2.79
C GLN A 96 -19.31 -44.84 3.34
N ASP A 97 -18.58 -44.97 4.46
CA ASP A 97 -18.27 -46.25 5.11
C ASP A 97 -19.44 -46.78 5.95
N ASN A 98 -20.31 -45.91 6.46
CA ASN A 98 -21.41 -46.24 7.37
C ASN A 98 -22.77 -45.80 6.80
N ALA A 99 -23.00 -46.11 5.52
CA ALA A 99 -24.20 -45.71 4.79
C ALA A 99 -25.51 -46.18 5.45
N ASP A 100 -25.46 -47.26 6.23
CA ASP A 100 -26.59 -47.84 6.99
C ASP A 100 -26.98 -47.00 8.21
N LEU A 101 -26.07 -46.20 8.76
CA LEU A 101 -26.33 -45.30 9.89
C LEU A 101 -26.82 -43.91 9.45
N LEU A 102 -26.71 -43.60 8.14
CA LEU A 102 -26.91 -42.26 7.62
C LEU A 102 -28.33 -41.71 7.83
N ASP A 103 -29.34 -42.57 7.72
CA ASP A 103 -30.75 -42.22 7.96
C ASP A 103 -31.08 -42.03 9.45
N GLY A 104 -30.19 -42.46 10.36
CA GLY A 104 -30.27 -42.22 11.80
C GLY A 104 -29.42 -41.03 12.28
N ASP A 105 -28.35 -40.71 11.56
CA ASP A 105 -27.45 -39.59 11.85
C ASP A 105 -27.90 -38.28 11.15
N GLY A 106 -28.88 -38.35 10.25
CA GLY A 106 -29.44 -37.20 9.55
C GLY A 106 -30.72 -37.52 8.76
N GLY A 107 -31.29 -36.49 8.13
CA GLY A 107 -32.50 -36.62 7.31
C GLY A 107 -32.68 -35.46 6.32
N PHE A 108 -33.60 -35.65 5.36
CA PHE A 108 -34.03 -34.58 4.44
C PHE A 108 -35.31 -33.92 4.91
N TYR A 109 -35.35 -32.60 4.88
CA TYR A 109 -36.46 -31.79 5.40
C TYR A 109 -36.78 -30.62 4.46
N SER A 110 -38.02 -30.13 4.55
CA SER A 110 -38.51 -28.97 3.80
C SER A 110 -38.23 -27.64 4.51
N GLU A 111 -37.81 -27.68 5.78
CA GLU A 111 -37.44 -26.51 6.58
C GLU A 111 -35.92 -26.44 6.81
N GLY A 112 -35.36 -25.23 6.80
CA GLY A 112 -33.94 -25.00 7.08
C GLY A 112 -33.58 -25.15 8.56
N ALA A 113 -32.29 -24.98 8.89
CA ALA A 113 -31.70 -25.23 10.21
C ALA A 113 -32.30 -24.45 11.42
N GLN A 114 -33.20 -23.49 11.17
CA GLN A 114 -33.86 -22.70 12.22
C GLN A 114 -35.09 -23.40 12.81
N ALA A 115 -35.57 -24.48 12.18
CA ALA A 115 -36.66 -25.28 12.71
C ALA A 115 -36.28 -25.85 14.09
N ARG A 116 -37.27 -25.96 14.98
CA ARG A 116 -37.06 -26.43 16.36
C ARG A 116 -37.09 -27.96 16.48
N VAL A 117 -37.83 -28.61 15.58
CA VAL A 117 -38.11 -30.04 15.58
C VAL A 117 -38.09 -30.50 14.13
N PHE A 118 -37.47 -31.65 13.89
CA PHE A 118 -37.34 -32.30 12.60
C PHE A 118 -37.99 -33.69 12.71
N ASP A 119 -39.21 -33.82 12.19
CA ASP A 119 -40.07 -34.98 12.34
C ASP A 119 -40.99 -35.14 11.10
N GLN A 120 -42.04 -35.96 11.19
CA GLN A 120 -42.93 -36.24 10.06
C GLN A 120 -43.67 -35.00 9.50
N HIS A 121 -43.69 -33.88 10.23
CA HIS A 121 -44.40 -32.67 9.78
C HIS A 121 -43.60 -31.87 8.75
N ASN A 122 -42.28 -32.01 8.74
CA ASN A 122 -41.40 -31.28 7.81
C ASN A 122 -40.42 -32.19 7.05
N GLU A 123 -40.47 -33.51 7.25
CA GLU A 123 -39.64 -34.47 6.51
C GLU A 123 -39.93 -34.48 5.00
N VAL A 124 -38.89 -34.75 4.23
CA VAL A 124 -38.96 -35.12 2.82
C VAL A 124 -38.71 -36.62 2.76
N GLN A 125 -39.61 -37.37 2.13
CA GLN A 125 -39.57 -38.84 2.03
C GLN A 125 -38.44 -39.32 1.09
N LEU A 126 -37.21 -39.05 1.48
CA LEU A 126 -35.98 -39.32 0.75
C LEU A 126 -34.96 -39.91 1.73
N SER A 127 -34.43 -41.08 1.40
CA SER A 127 -33.41 -41.73 2.22
C SER A 127 -32.02 -41.21 1.85
N ALA A 128 -31.23 -40.86 2.87
CA ALA A 128 -29.84 -40.46 2.76
C ALA A 128 -28.99 -41.57 2.15
N SER A 129 -29.20 -42.82 2.56
CA SER A 129 -28.48 -43.98 2.00
C SER A 129 -28.78 -44.19 0.51
N ALA A 130 -30.03 -43.93 0.08
CA ALA A 130 -30.43 -43.99 -1.32
C ALA A 130 -29.81 -42.84 -2.15
N VAL A 131 -29.78 -41.62 -1.61
CA VAL A 131 -29.11 -40.47 -2.26
C VAL A 131 -27.60 -40.69 -2.36
N LEU A 132 -26.98 -41.28 -1.33
CA LEU A 132 -25.57 -41.65 -1.34
C LEU A 132 -25.25 -42.64 -2.48
N HIS A 133 -26.11 -43.62 -2.71
CA HIS A 133 -25.98 -44.54 -3.83
C HIS A 133 -26.10 -43.81 -5.19
N ASP A 134 -27.04 -42.87 -5.31
CA ASP A 134 -27.22 -42.07 -6.53
C ASP A 134 -26.03 -41.17 -6.82
N PHE A 135 -25.43 -40.61 -5.78
CA PHE A 135 -24.17 -39.89 -5.89
C PHE A 135 -23.10 -40.77 -6.52
N TRP A 136 -22.88 -42.01 -6.09
CA TRP A 136 -21.90 -42.89 -6.73
C TRP A 136 -22.16 -43.11 -8.22
N ALA A 137 -23.42 -43.13 -8.66
CA ALA A 137 -23.79 -43.21 -10.08
C ALA A 137 -23.60 -41.87 -10.84
N ILE A 138 -23.81 -40.74 -10.16
CA ILE A 138 -23.67 -39.39 -10.72
C ILE A 138 -22.29 -38.82 -10.34
N ASN A 139 -21.30 -38.96 -11.23
CA ASN A 139 -20.05 -38.23 -11.08
C ASN A 139 -20.21 -36.77 -11.55
N PHE A 140 -20.72 -35.92 -10.66
CA PHE A 140 -21.01 -34.53 -10.97
C PHE A 140 -19.76 -33.74 -11.37
N SER A 141 -18.61 -34.00 -10.71
CA SER A 141 -17.33 -33.38 -11.05
C SER A 141 -16.95 -33.65 -12.50
N ASP A 142 -16.98 -34.90 -12.94
CA ASP A 142 -16.64 -35.25 -14.33
C ASP A 142 -17.62 -34.63 -15.32
N ARG A 143 -18.93 -34.60 -15.00
CA ARG A 143 -19.96 -33.96 -15.84
C ARG A 143 -19.66 -32.47 -16.02
N TYR A 144 -19.30 -31.76 -14.95
CA TYR A 144 -18.97 -30.34 -15.02
C TYR A 144 -17.70 -30.10 -15.83
N THR A 145 -16.60 -30.79 -15.51
CA THR A 145 -15.31 -30.65 -16.23
C THR A 145 -15.47 -30.96 -17.72
N THR A 146 -16.21 -32.02 -18.07
CA THR A 146 -16.50 -32.36 -19.48
C THR A 146 -17.25 -31.22 -20.19
N ARG A 147 -18.23 -30.60 -19.51
CA ARG A 147 -18.97 -29.45 -20.07
C ARG A 147 -18.07 -28.23 -20.27
N VAL A 148 -17.14 -27.97 -19.33
CA VAL A 148 -16.14 -26.89 -19.44
C VAL A 148 -15.22 -27.13 -20.64
N GLU A 149 -14.67 -28.34 -20.79
CA GLU A 149 -13.81 -28.71 -21.93
C GLU A 149 -14.54 -28.58 -23.28
N GLN A 150 -15.80 -29.03 -23.36
CA GLN A 150 -16.63 -28.92 -24.56
C GLN A 150 -16.92 -27.45 -24.91
N PHE A 151 -17.25 -26.63 -23.90
CA PHE A 151 -17.50 -25.21 -24.10
C PHE A 151 -16.26 -24.52 -24.68
N TRP A 152 -15.09 -24.68 -24.05
CA TRP A 152 -13.89 -24.00 -24.50
C TRP A 152 -13.38 -24.51 -25.85
N SER A 153 -13.48 -25.82 -26.14
CA SER A 153 -13.11 -26.34 -27.46
C SER A 153 -14.00 -25.79 -28.60
N THR A 154 -15.26 -25.46 -28.30
CA THR A 154 -16.23 -24.99 -29.31
C THR A 154 -16.35 -23.46 -29.39
N HIS A 155 -16.26 -22.76 -28.26
CA HIS A 155 -16.63 -21.35 -28.13
C HIS A 155 -15.48 -20.41 -27.76
N HIS A 156 -14.23 -20.88 -27.63
CA HIS A 156 -13.09 -20.03 -27.23
C HIS A 156 -12.94 -18.75 -28.06
N HIS A 157 -12.96 -18.84 -29.40
CA HIS A 157 -12.82 -17.65 -30.25
C HIS A 157 -14.03 -16.71 -30.16
N HIS A 158 -15.23 -17.28 -30.01
CA HIS A 158 -16.47 -16.52 -29.86
C HIS A 158 -16.51 -15.75 -28.54
N PHE A 159 -16.11 -16.41 -27.44
CA PHE A 159 -15.93 -15.81 -26.13
C PHE A 159 -14.98 -14.63 -26.18
N ARG A 160 -13.79 -14.83 -26.76
CA ARG A 160 -12.76 -13.79 -26.91
C ARG A 160 -13.30 -12.56 -27.65
N THR A 161 -14.02 -12.79 -28.74
CA THR A 161 -14.62 -11.73 -29.57
C THR A 161 -15.63 -10.93 -28.75
N LEU A 162 -16.52 -11.60 -28.00
CA LEU A 162 -17.51 -10.93 -27.15
C LEU A 162 -16.86 -10.17 -25.98
N ALA A 163 -15.79 -10.71 -25.39
CA ALA A 163 -15.01 -10.02 -24.35
C ALA A 163 -14.36 -8.73 -24.89
N LYS A 164 -13.79 -8.78 -26.11
CA LYS A 164 -13.22 -7.60 -26.80
C LYS A 164 -14.28 -6.55 -27.08
N VAL A 165 -15.44 -6.95 -27.60
CA VAL A 165 -16.59 -6.06 -27.83
C VAL A 165 -17.06 -5.41 -26.53
N ASN A 166 -17.19 -6.18 -25.45
CA ASN A 166 -17.60 -5.66 -24.15
C ASN A 166 -16.60 -4.62 -23.61
N CYS A 167 -15.30 -4.92 -23.63
CA CYS A 167 -14.27 -4.00 -23.16
C CYS A 167 -14.29 -2.66 -23.94
N LEU A 168 -14.39 -2.73 -25.27
CA LEU A 168 -14.48 -1.54 -26.12
C LEU A 168 -15.75 -0.73 -25.85
N ALA A 169 -16.89 -1.39 -25.68
CA ALA A 169 -18.15 -0.74 -25.32
C ALA A 169 -18.03 0.01 -23.99
N GLN A 170 -17.44 -0.62 -22.97
CA GLN A 170 -17.23 -0.03 -21.67
C GLN A 170 -16.23 1.12 -21.69
N ALA A 171 -15.21 1.08 -22.55
CA ALA A 171 -14.25 2.16 -22.71
C ALA A 171 -14.92 3.41 -23.29
N LEU A 172 -15.75 3.24 -24.33
CA LEU A 172 -16.55 4.33 -24.92
C LEU A 172 -17.52 4.95 -23.90
N GLN A 173 -18.19 4.12 -23.10
CA GLN A 173 -19.10 4.59 -22.06
C GLN A 173 -18.37 5.31 -20.92
N ALA A 174 -17.22 4.79 -20.49
CA ALA A 174 -16.39 5.41 -19.46
C ALA A 174 -15.95 6.81 -19.89
N ARG A 175 -15.66 7.00 -21.18
CA ARG A 175 -15.42 8.33 -21.73
C ARG A 175 -16.63 9.25 -21.65
N GLN A 176 -17.81 8.80 -22.07
CA GLN A 176 -19.04 9.62 -21.98
C GLN A 176 -19.40 10.01 -20.56
N ALA A 177 -19.15 9.12 -19.61
CA ALA A 177 -19.33 9.39 -18.19
C ALA A 177 -18.25 10.33 -17.61
N GLY A 178 -17.22 10.69 -18.37
CA GLY A 178 -16.08 11.50 -17.92
C GLY A 178 -15.08 10.75 -17.04
N HIS A 179 -15.13 9.41 -17.01
CA HIS A 179 -14.18 8.56 -16.28
C HIS A 179 -12.89 8.32 -17.07
N LEU A 180 -12.93 8.43 -18.40
CA LEU A 180 -11.77 8.45 -19.28
C LEU A 180 -11.77 9.76 -20.09
N ASP A 181 -10.61 10.37 -20.24
CA ASP A 181 -10.42 11.42 -21.25
C ASP A 181 -10.11 10.81 -22.63
N GLU A 182 -9.97 11.66 -23.66
CA GLU A 182 -9.62 11.22 -25.02
C GLU A 182 -8.28 10.48 -25.05
N GLU A 183 -7.23 11.04 -24.42
CA GLU A 183 -5.89 10.46 -24.46
C GLU A 183 -5.87 9.06 -23.82
N GLN A 184 -6.56 8.92 -22.71
CA GLN A 184 -6.71 7.66 -21.97
C GLN A 184 -7.51 6.63 -22.79
N LEU A 185 -8.61 7.03 -23.44
CA LEU A 185 -9.32 6.14 -24.34
C LEU A 185 -8.42 5.64 -25.49
N GLN A 186 -7.63 6.53 -26.09
CA GLN A 186 -6.69 6.15 -27.14
C GLN A 186 -5.62 5.17 -26.65
N LYS A 187 -5.11 5.36 -25.42
CA LYS A 187 -4.18 4.39 -24.80
C LYS A 187 -4.83 3.02 -24.60
N VAL A 188 -6.09 2.97 -24.15
CA VAL A 188 -6.85 1.72 -24.01
C VAL A 188 -7.01 1.01 -25.35
N ILE A 189 -7.43 1.73 -26.39
CA ILE A 189 -7.61 1.16 -27.73
C ILE A 189 -6.27 0.68 -28.29
N LYS A 190 -5.19 1.46 -28.18
CA LYS A 190 -3.85 1.05 -28.66
C LYS A 190 -3.27 -0.14 -27.91
N ALA A 191 -3.56 -0.27 -26.61
CA ALA A 191 -3.07 -1.38 -25.79
C ALA A 191 -3.83 -2.69 -26.05
N LEU A 192 -5.16 -2.62 -26.25
CA LEU A 192 -6.02 -3.81 -26.30
C LEU A 192 -6.54 -4.14 -27.71
N ALA A 193 -6.56 -3.19 -28.62
CA ALA A 193 -7.15 -3.31 -29.96
C ALA A 193 -6.44 -2.42 -31.00
N GLY A 194 -5.10 -2.32 -30.94
CA GLY A 194 -4.33 -1.39 -31.77
C GLY A 194 -4.42 -1.64 -33.29
N ASN A 195 -4.94 -2.80 -33.71
CA ASN A 195 -5.20 -3.16 -35.10
C ASN A 195 -6.63 -2.81 -35.58
N LEU A 196 -7.43 -2.16 -34.74
CA LEU A 196 -8.85 -1.95 -35.01
C LEU A 196 -9.07 -0.71 -35.91
N GLY A 197 -9.66 -0.93 -37.09
CA GLY A 197 -10.26 0.14 -37.90
C GLY A 197 -11.67 0.49 -37.42
N TRP A 198 -12.16 1.69 -37.75
CA TRP A 198 -13.52 2.11 -37.41
C TRP A 198 -14.33 2.53 -38.64
N PRO A 199 -15.59 2.04 -38.81
CA PRO A 199 -16.31 1.10 -37.96
C PRO A 199 -15.69 -0.31 -37.98
N PRO A 200 -15.74 -1.06 -36.85
CA PRO A 200 -15.06 -2.34 -36.75
C PRO A 200 -15.77 -3.42 -37.56
N THR A 201 -15.00 -4.25 -38.26
CA THR A 201 -15.52 -5.46 -38.92
C THR A 201 -15.41 -6.67 -37.99
N LEU A 202 -16.17 -7.74 -38.26
CA LEU A 202 -16.05 -8.98 -37.48
C LEU A 202 -14.61 -9.56 -37.52
N PRO A 203 -13.92 -9.60 -38.69
CA PRO A 203 -12.50 -9.96 -38.74
C PRO A 203 -11.60 -9.10 -37.84
N ASP A 204 -11.81 -7.79 -37.76
CA ASP A 204 -10.98 -6.90 -36.91
C ASP A 204 -11.20 -7.18 -35.40
N LEU A 205 -12.44 -7.48 -35.02
CA LEU A 205 -12.80 -7.90 -33.66
C LEU A 205 -12.29 -9.32 -33.34
N GLN A 206 -12.16 -10.17 -34.35
CA GLN A 206 -11.59 -11.51 -34.24
C GLN A 206 -10.06 -11.53 -34.40
N ALA A 207 -9.43 -10.42 -34.75
CA ALA A 207 -7.98 -10.35 -34.87
C ALA A 207 -7.34 -10.17 -33.48
N GLU A 208 -6.26 -10.91 -33.25
CA GLU A 208 -5.40 -10.72 -32.08
C GLU A 208 -4.60 -9.43 -32.21
N ALA A 209 -4.43 -8.72 -31.09
CA ALA A 209 -3.67 -7.49 -31.01
C ALA A 209 -2.60 -7.60 -29.91
N THR A 210 -1.40 -7.13 -30.21
CA THR A 210 -0.36 -6.94 -29.20
C THR A 210 -0.31 -5.47 -28.78
N PRO A 211 0.09 -5.17 -27.52
CA PRO A 211 0.18 -3.80 -27.06
C PRO A 211 1.16 -2.97 -27.91
N ALA A 212 0.75 -1.75 -28.27
CA ALA A 212 1.63 -0.83 -28.99
C ALA A 212 2.89 -0.47 -28.20
N SER A 213 3.97 -0.12 -28.90
CA SER A 213 5.25 0.28 -28.27
C SER A 213 5.07 1.41 -27.25
N GLY A 214 5.59 1.22 -26.04
CA GLY A 214 5.44 2.15 -24.91
C GLY A 214 4.23 1.91 -24.00
N LEU A 215 3.38 0.92 -24.31
CA LEU A 215 2.29 0.45 -23.45
C LEU A 215 2.54 -1.01 -23.05
N ARG A 216 2.26 -1.34 -21.80
CA ARG A 216 2.34 -2.70 -21.27
C ARG A 216 0.98 -3.11 -20.72
N VAL A 217 0.54 -4.34 -21.02
CA VAL A 217 -0.65 -4.92 -20.39
C VAL A 217 -0.21 -6.00 -19.40
N ALA A 218 -0.81 -6.02 -18.22
CA ALA A 218 -0.55 -7.00 -17.17
C ALA A 218 -1.84 -7.33 -16.41
N ALA A 219 -1.88 -8.47 -15.72
CA ALA A 219 -2.98 -8.80 -14.80
C ALA A 219 -2.75 -8.15 -13.43
N LEU A 220 -3.82 -7.78 -12.73
CA LEU A 220 -3.70 -7.35 -11.32
C LEU A 220 -3.23 -8.52 -10.45
N ASP A 221 -2.29 -8.26 -9.56
CA ASP A 221 -1.76 -9.25 -8.62
C ASP A 221 -1.72 -8.68 -7.20
N ILE A 222 -2.07 -9.51 -6.21
CA ILE A 222 -2.06 -9.17 -4.78
C ILE A 222 -1.39 -10.31 -4.01
N GLY A 223 -0.21 -10.07 -3.46
CA GLY A 223 0.56 -11.04 -2.67
C GLY A 223 0.98 -12.29 -3.46
N GLY A 224 1.00 -12.22 -4.80
CA GLY A 224 1.20 -13.36 -5.69
C GLY A 224 -0.09 -14.04 -6.18
N HIS A 225 -1.26 -13.60 -5.70
CA HIS A 225 -2.56 -14.02 -6.23
C HIS A 225 -2.94 -13.14 -7.44
N ILE A 226 -2.96 -13.76 -8.61
CA ILE A 226 -3.29 -13.08 -9.88
C ILE A 226 -4.81 -13.08 -10.08
N ALA A 227 -5.37 -11.90 -10.35
CA ALA A 227 -6.77 -11.72 -10.73
C ALA A 227 -7.03 -12.41 -12.08
N THR A 228 -8.20 -13.04 -12.22
CA THR A 228 -8.55 -13.79 -13.43
C THR A 228 -8.86 -12.86 -14.61
N ASP A 229 -9.42 -11.69 -14.33
CA ASP A 229 -10.06 -10.85 -15.35
C ASP A 229 -9.76 -9.35 -15.23
N ILE A 230 -9.06 -8.90 -14.18
CA ILE A 230 -8.65 -7.51 -14.03
C ILE A 230 -7.36 -7.24 -14.81
N LEU A 231 -7.46 -6.40 -15.83
CA LEU A 231 -6.31 -5.96 -16.64
C LEU A 231 -5.80 -4.59 -16.18
N ARG A 232 -4.49 -4.42 -16.32
CA ARG A 232 -3.75 -3.18 -16.08
C ARG A 232 -3.08 -2.78 -17.39
N ILE A 233 -3.37 -1.59 -17.88
CA ILE A 233 -2.64 -0.96 -18.97
C ILE A 233 -1.70 0.06 -18.35
N VAL A 234 -0.40 -0.16 -18.48
CA VAL A 234 0.67 0.66 -17.90
C VAL A 234 1.36 1.42 -19.02
N ASP A 235 1.44 2.74 -18.90
CA ASP A 235 2.19 3.57 -19.85
C ASP A 235 3.66 3.76 -19.45
N GLY A 236 4.44 4.38 -20.33
CA GLY A 236 5.88 4.61 -20.13
C GLY A 236 6.24 5.48 -18.91
N ASP A 237 5.28 6.27 -18.40
CA ASP A 237 5.45 7.09 -17.20
C ASP A 237 5.05 6.34 -15.92
N GLY A 238 4.58 5.09 -16.04
CA GLY A 238 4.14 4.25 -14.93
C GLY A 238 2.71 4.49 -14.47
N ARG A 239 1.93 5.32 -15.18
CA ARG A 239 0.49 5.50 -14.95
C ARG A 239 -0.28 4.28 -15.39
N GLN A 240 -1.39 4.02 -14.73
CA GLN A 240 -2.12 2.76 -14.90
C GLN A 240 -3.59 3.00 -15.15
N ILE A 241 -4.12 2.34 -16.18
CA ILE A 241 -5.55 2.27 -16.45
C ILE A 241 -5.99 0.84 -16.14
N LEU A 242 -6.81 0.68 -15.11
CA LEU A 242 -7.42 -0.61 -14.78
C LEU A 242 -8.68 -0.83 -15.62
N TYR A 243 -8.83 -2.04 -16.11
CA TYR A 243 -10.07 -2.58 -16.64
C TYR A 243 -10.59 -3.67 -15.69
N VAL A 244 -11.77 -3.44 -15.13
CA VAL A 244 -12.44 -4.31 -14.16
C VAL A 244 -13.80 -4.71 -14.74
N PRO A 245 -13.89 -5.87 -15.43
CA PRO A 245 -15.11 -6.26 -16.12
C PRO A 245 -16.26 -6.50 -15.13
N GLY A 246 -17.49 -6.16 -15.53
CA GLY A 246 -18.68 -6.38 -14.71
C GLY A 246 -18.96 -5.35 -13.61
N GLU A 247 -18.08 -4.38 -13.40
CA GLU A 247 -18.31 -3.30 -12.44
C GLU A 247 -19.14 -2.15 -13.01
N ALA A 248 -19.77 -1.35 -12.14
CA ALA A 248 -20.52 -0.15 -12.55
C ALA A 248 -19.62 0.87 -13.25
N GLN A 249 -18.41 1.02 -12.71
CA GLN A 249 -17.31 1.74 -13.34
C GLN A 249 -16.25 0.71 -13.73
N ALA A 250 -16.19 0.36 -15.01
CA ALA A 250 -15.27 -0.67 -15.49
C ALA A 250 -13.83 -0.16 -15.70
N PHE A 251 -13.63 1.16 -15.81
CA PHE A 251 -12.31 1.75 -16.03
C PHE A 251 -11.92 2.73 -14.92
N HIS A 252 -10.67 2.61 -14.45
CA HIS A 252 -10.10 3.48 -13.43
C HIS A 252 -8.69 3.94 -13.83
N CYS A 253 -8.50 5.25 -13.93
CA CYS A 253 -7.18 5.85 -14.16
C CYS A 253 -6.49 6.14 -12.82
N LEU A 254 -5.25 5.70 -12.71
CA LEU A 254 -4.44 5.72 -11.50
C LEU A 254 -3.07 6.30 -11.86
N GLU A 255 -2.79 7.49 -11.35
CA GLU A 255 -1.56 8.22 -11.67
C GLU A 255 -0.35 7.60 -10.97
N THR A 256 -0.56 6.98 -9.81
CA THR A 256 0.51 6.46 -8.97
C THR A 256 0.18 5.07 -8.39
N PRO A 257 1.20 4.29 -7.97
CA PRO A 257 0.99 3.06 -7.20
C PRO A 257 0.15 3.27 -5.93
N ALA A 258 0.19 4.48 -5.36
CA ALA A 258 -0.65 4.84 -4.23
C ALA A 258 -2.12 5.00 -4.59
N ASP A 259 -2.44 5.54 -5.77
CA ASP A 259 -3.82 5.58 -6.24
C ASP A 259 -4.39 4.17 -6.41
N LEU A 260 -3.57 3.24 -6.92
CA LEU A 260 -3.94 1.83 -7.03
C LEU A 260 -4.23 1.20 -5.67
N HIS A 261 -3.35 1.43 -4.70
CA HIS A 261 -3.54 0.93 -3.35
C HIS A 261 -4.81 1.54 -2.72
N PHE A 262 -5.06 2.83 -2.92
CA PHE A 262 -6.28 3.47 -2.40
C PHE A 262 -7.54 2.89 -3.02
N TRP A 263 -7.52 2.73 -4.34
CA TRP A 263 -8.60 2.12 -5.09
C TRP A 263 -8.91 0.72 -4.52
N LEU A 264 -7.88 -0.09 -4.29
CA LEU A 264 -8.01 -1.45 -3.74
C LEU A 264 -8.65 -1.48 -2.34
N LEU A 265 -8.31 -0.51 -1.47
CA LEU A 265 -8.96 -0.40 -0.16
C LEU A 265 -10.42 0.01 -0.27
N ASN A 266 -10.76 0.88 -1.21
CA ASN A 266 -12.16 1.22 -1.45
C ASN A 266 -12.97 0.03 -1.99
N GLN A 267 -12.35 -0.86 -2.76
CA GLN A 267 -12.99 -2.12 -3.18
C GLN A 267 -13.18 -3.11 -2.03
N THR A 268 -12.48 -2.95 -0.91
CA THR A 268 -12.51 -3.91 0.21
C THR A 268 -13.04 -3.32 1.52
N ASN A 269 -13.52 -2.08 1.49
CA ASN A 269 -13.95 -1.32 2.68
C ASN A 269 -15.26 -1.80 3.33
N ARG A 270 -16.06 -2.63 2.63
CA ARG A 270 -17.35 -3.17 3.08
C ARG A 270 -17.42 -4.64 2.69
N ALA A 271 -18.16 -5.43 3.46
CA ALA A 271 -18.34 -6.86 3.20
C ALA A 271 -18.82 -7.14 1.76
N ASP A 272 -19.82 -6.39 1.28
CA ASP A 272 -20.38 -6.57 -0.07
C ASP A 272 -19.37 -6.19 -1.17
N ASN A 273 -18.63 -5.09 -0.98
CA ASN A 273 -17.61 -4.66 -1.93
C ASN A 273 -16.45 -5.66 -1.97
N ARG A 274 -15.99 -6.12 -0.80
CA ARG A 274 -14.93 -7.12 -0.67
C ARG A 274 -15.34 -8.44 -1.31
N ALA A 275 -16.57 -8.90 -1.10
CA ALA A 275 -17.10 -10.10 -1.72
C ALA A 275 -17.11 -10.01 -3.26
N ARG A 276 -17.54 -8.86 -3.82
CA ARG A 276 -17.49 -8.59 -5.26
C ARG A 276 -16.05 -8.54 -5.78
N PHE A 277 -15.16 -7.85 -5.08
CA PHE A 277 -13.75 -7.76 -5.45
C PHE A 277 -13.06 -9.12 -5.44
N MET A 278 -13.31 -9.94 -4.41
CA MET A 278 -12.79 -11.29 -4.31
C MET A 278 -13.30 -12.19 -5.44
N ALA A 279 -14.48 -11.92 -6.00
CA ALA A 279 -15.02 -12.66 -7.13
C ALA A 279 -14.20 -12.49 -8.43
N HIS A 280 -13.17 -11.64 -8.46
CA HIS A 280 -12.20 -11.57 -9.57
C HIS A 280 -11.04 -12.57 -9.42
N PHE A 281 -10.96 -13.30 -8.32
CA PHE A 281 -9.90 -14.27 -8.02
C PHE A 281 -10.47 -15.70 -7.93
N PRO A 282 -9.66 -16.73 -8.22
CA PRO A 282 -10.08 -18.12 -8.05
C PRO A 282 -10.40 -18.42 -6.57
N LEU A 283 -11.34 -19.33 -6.32
CA LEU A 283 -11.78 -19.72 -4.96
C LEU A 283 -10.62 -20.24 -4.11
N SER A 284 -9.66 -20.95 -4.73
CA SER A 284 -8.46 -21.42 -4.05
C SER A 284 -7.61 -20.30 -3.44
N ALA A 285 -7.62 -19.09 -4.03
CA ALA A 285 -6.90 -17.94 -3.48
C ALA A 285 -7.59 -17.31 -2.26
N GLN A 286 -8.89 -17.60 -2.05
CA GLN A 286 -9.70 -16.93 -1.02
C GLN A 286 -9.60 -17.60 0.36
N VAL A 287 -9.03 -18.80 0.45
CA VAL A 287 -8.95 -19.61 1.68
C VAL A 287 -7.54 -19.55 2.28
N GLN A 288 -7.48 -19.41 3.61
CA GLN A 288 -6.24 -19.43 4.39
C GLN A 288 -5.87 -20.88 4.71
N GLN A 289 -4.65 -21.30 4.35
CA GLN A 289 -4.12 -22.62 4.75
C GLN A 289 -3.52 -22.51 6.17
N ASP A 290 -3.84 -23.46 7.05
CA ASP A 290 -3.24 -23.55 8.39
C ASP A 290 -1.82 -24.16 8.28
N ASP A 291 -0.88 -23.73 9.15
CA ASP A 291 0.54 -24.16 9.18
C ASP A 291 0.76 -25.69 9.27
N THR A 292 -0.28 -26.48 9.55
CA THR A 292 -0.22 -27.93 9.75
C THR A 292 -0.48 -28.75 8.48
N ASP A 293 -0.96 -28.14 7.40
CA ASP A 293 -1.33 -28.86 6.18
C ASP A 293 -0.14 -28.88 5.21
N ALA A 294 0.63 -29.98 5.22
CA ALA A 294 1.72 -30.19 4.28
C ALA A 294 1.18 -30.15 2.84
N VAL A 295 1.52 -29.08 2.11
CA VAL A 295 1.22 -28.91 0.69
C VAL A 295 1.72 -30.14 -0.06
N THR A 296 0.80 -30.95 -0.61
CA THR A 296 1.21 -32.11 -1.40
C THR A 296 1.68 -31.64 -2.78
N TRP A 297 2.77 -32.23 -3.29
CA TRP A 297 3.39 -31.86 -4.58
C TRP A 297 2.44 -31.87 -5.79
N LYS A 298 1.28 -32.54 -5.71
CA LYS A 298 0.23 -32.48 -6.74
C LYS A 298 -0.58 -31.18 -6.72
N GLN A 299 -0.79 -30.57 -5.55
CA GLN A 299 -1.39 -29.24 -5.42
C GLN A 299 -0.40 -28.14 -5.84
N MET A 300 0.91 -28.43 -5.83
CA MET A 300 1.96 -27.49 -6.26
C MET A 300 1.97 -27.16 -7.76
N LEU A 301 1.36 -27.99 -8.61
CA LEU A 301 1.47 -27.88 -10.08
C LEU A 301 0.27 -27.17 -10.76
N LEU A 302 -0.80 -26.82 -10.01
CA LEU A 302 -2.10 -26.44 -10.59
C LEU A 302 -2.66 -25.07 -10.12
N THR A 303 -1.91 -24.30 -9.33
CA THR A 303 -2.31 -22.95 -8.85
C THR A 303 -1.41 -21.84 -9.42
N PRO A 304 -1.97 -20.72 -9.94
CA PRO A 304 -1.19 -19.63 -10.57
C PRO A 304 -0.15 -18.97 -9.65
N VAL A 305 -0.42 -18.92 -8.34
CA VAL A 305 0.47 -18.39 -7.28
C VAL A 305 1.85 -19.08 -7.31
N LEU A 306 1.89 -20.35 -7.74
CA LEU A 306 3.08 -21.18 -7.63
C LEU A 306 3.99 -21.13 -8.85
N ILE A 307 3.63 -20.57 -10.00
CA ILE A 307 4.60 -20.43 -11.13
C ILE A 307 5.74 -19.46 -10.74
N TYR A 308 5.40 -18.37 -10.04
CA TYR A 308 6.38 -17.41 -9.51
C TYR A 308 7.15 -17.96 -8.30
N ARG A 309 6.48 -18.66 -7.38
CA ARG A 309 7.10 -19.20 -6.16
C ARG A 309 7.87 -20.50 -6.39
N THR A 310 7.52 -21.32 -7.39
CA THR A 310 8.36 -22.45 -7.85
C THR A 310 9.65 -21.93 -8.46
N ALA A 311 9.62 -20.81 -9.21
CA ALA A 311 10.85 -20.16 -9.66
C ALA A 311 11.73 -19.66 -8.49
N GLN A 312 11.14 -19.14 -7.41
CA GLN A 312 11.88 -18.76 -6.18
C GLN A 312 12.37 -19.96 -5.36
N ALA A 313 11.59 -21.04 -5.27
CA ALA A 313 11.96 -22.28 -4.60
C ALA A 313 13.12 -22.98 -5.35
N VAL A 314 13.04 -23.03 -6.68
CA VAL A 314 14.11 -23.55 -7.55
C VAL A 314 15.34 -22.64 -7.53
N ALA A 315 15.17 -21.32 -7.38
CA ALA A 315 16.25 -20.35 -7.20
C ALA A 315 16.81 -20.28 -5.76
N GLY A 316 16.25 -21.03 -4.80
CA GLY A 316 16.69 -21.03 -3.40
C GLY A 316 16.41 -19.73 -2.62
N THR A 317 15.50 -18.88 -3.11
CA THR A 317 15.15 -17.58 -2.51
C THR A 317 13.82 -17.60 -1.76
N LEU A 318 13.14 -18.75 -1.70
CA LEU A 318 11.92 -18.93 -0.91
C LEU A 318 12.28 -19.05 0.59
N PRO A 319 11.67 -18.25 1.48
CA PRO A 319 11.87 -18.38 2.92
C PRO A 319 11.51 -19.80 3.43
N PRO A 320 12.27 -20.38 4.38
CA PRO A 320 12.02 -21.72 4.90
C PRO A 320 10.67 -21.91 5.62
N ASP A 321 10.05 -20.81 6.03
CA ASP A 321 8.82 -20.68 6.82
C ASP A 321 7.65 -20.10 6.00
N TRP A 322 7.75 -20.10 4.67
CA TRP A 322 6.70 -19.55 3.82
C TRP A 322 5.44 -20.43 3.83
N VAL A 323 4.31 -19.81 4.19
CA VAL A 323 2.97 -20.39 4.16
C VAL A 323 2.04 -19.45 3.41
N ASP A 324 1.23 -19.98 2.49
CA ASP A 324 0.21 -19.20 1.80
C ASP A 324 -0.92 -18.86 2.77
N LYS A 325 -0.91 -17.61 3.26
CA LYS A 325 -1.91 -17.10 4.20
C LYS A 325 -3.23 -16.71 3.51
N GLY A 326 -3.32 -16.84 2.18
CA GLY A 326 -4.50 -16.55 1.38
C GLY A 326 -4.75 -15.06 1.13
N LEU A 327 -5.53 -14.76 0.09
CA LEU A 327 -5.80 -13.40 -0.39
C LEU A 327 -6.48 -12.52 0.67
N ASN A 328 -7.34 -13.10 1.52
CA ASN A 328 -7.97 -12.35 2.61
C ASN A 328 -6.94 -11.78 3.59
N HIS A 329 -5.94 -12.58 3.94
CA HIS A 329 -4.84 -12.11 4.79
C HIS A 329 -4.01 -11.04 4.09
N GLN A 330 -3.72 -11.20 2.79
CA GLN A 330 -2.98 -10.20 2.02
C GLN A 330 -3.73 -8.87 1.92
N LEU A 331 -5.06 -8.90 1.78
CA LEU A 331 -5.90 -7.70 1.78
C LEU A 331 -5.96 -7.02 3.15
N ASP A 332 -6.03 -7.80 4.24
CA ASP A 332 -5.97 -7.27 5.61
C ASP A 332 -4.58 -6.69 5.92
N GLN A 333 -3.53 -7.33 5.42
CA GLN A 333 -2.17 -6.84 5.52
C GLN A 333 -2.02 -5.55 4.70
N LEU A 334 -2.55 -5.46 3.49
CA LEU A 334 -2.60 -4.21 2.72
C LEU A 334 -3.34 -3.09 3.45
N PHE A 335 -4.45 -3.38 4.14
CA PHE A 335 -5.12 -2.38 4.99
C PHE A 335 -4.22 -1.89 6.13
N THR A 336 -3.44 -2.81 6.72
CA THR A 336 -2.46 -2.48 7.77
C THR A 336 -1.28 -1.68 7.20
N ASP A 337 -0.78 -2.07 6.04
CA ASP A 337 0.39 -1.54 5.34
C ASP A 337 0.07 -0.24 4.56
N TRP A 338 -1.22 0.05 4.32
CA TRP A 338 -1.72 1.30 3.74
C TRP A 338 -1.22 2.51 4.51
N GLY A 339 -1.27 2.41 5.84
CA GLY A 339 -0.75 3.46 6.69
C GLY A 339 0.77 3.58 6.64
N THR A 340 1.51 2.68 6.00
CA THR A 340 2.97 2.80 5.81
C THR A 340 3.37 3.12 4.36
N TRP A 341 2.42 3.38 3.46
CA TRP A 341 2.64 3.56 2.00
C TRP A 341 3.40 2.38 1.38
N ASP A 342 3.23 1.20 1.97
CA ASP A 342 3.89 0.01 1.48
C ASP A 342 2.97 -0.68 0.46
N HIS A 343 3.41 -0.67 -0.79
CA HIS A 343 2.71 -1.24 -1.93
C HIS A 343 3.29 -2.60 -2.34
N HIS A 344 4.21 -3.18 -1.57
CA HIS A 344 4.98 -4.38 -1.99
C HIS A 344 4.12 -5.61 -2.28
N LEU A 345 2.91 -5.68 -1.70
CA LEU A 345 1.96 -6.74 -1.97
C LEU A 345 1.18 -6.52 -3.26
N ILE A 346 1.17 -5.34 -3.86
CA ILE A 346 0.42 -5.09 -5.11
C ILE A 346 1.36 -5.24 -6.31
N ASN A 347 1.01 -6.14 -7.22
CA ASN A 347 1.80 -6.52 -8.39
C ASN A 347 3.21 -7.02 -8.01
N GLN A 348 3.27 -8.01 -7.13
CA GLN A 348 4.52 -8.65 -6.75
C GLN A 348 5.12 -9.49 -7.89
N ALA A 349 4.27 -10.14 -8.70
CA ALA A 349 4.69 -10.88 -9.89
C ALA A 349 4.87 -9.96 -11.12
N ASP A 350 4.00 -8.95 -11.24
CA ASP A 350 3.93 -7.91 -12.31
C ASP A 350 4.29 -8.40 -13.73
N GLN A 351 3.85 -9.60 -14.10
CA GLN A 351 4.22 -10.20 -15.39
C GLN A 351 3.47 -9.51 -16.55
N PRO A 352 4.19 -9.02 -17.58
CA PRO A 352 3.54 -8.55 -18.80
C PRO A 352 2.81 -9.70 -19.52
N LEU A 353 1.73 -9.36 -20.20
CA LEU A 353 1.08 -10.26 -21.15
C LEU A 353 1.83 -10.17 -22.49
N ASP A 354 2.48 -11.27 -22.87
CA ASP A 354 3.19 -11.39 -24.16
C ASP A 354 2.24 -11.73 -25.34
N SER A 355 0.95 -11.93 -25.07
CA SER A 355 -0.09 -12.32 -26.02
C SER A 355 -1.29 -11.36 -26.00
N ASP A 356 -2.24 -11.56 -26.92
CA ASP A 356 -3.49 -10.80 -26.95
C ASP A 356 -4.23 -10.87 -25.62
N ALA A 357 -4.60 -9.69 -25.09
CA ALA A 357 -5.21 -9.57 -23.76
C ALA A 357 -6.52 -10.37 -23.64
N PHE A 358 -7.30 -10.50 -24.72
CA PHE A 358 -8.56 -11.24 -24.70
C PHE A 358 -8.34 -12.75 -24.86
N THR A 359 -7.27 -13.17 -25.52
CA THR A 359 -6.81 -14.57 -25.52
C THR A 359 -6.39 -14.96 -24.10
N TRP A 360 -5.62 -14.10 -23.42
CA TRP A 360 -5.27 -14.30 -22.02
C TRP A 360 -6.50 -14.33 -21.11
N LEU A 361 -7.47 -13.42 -21.26
CA LEU A 361 -8.72 -13.43 -20.48
C LEU A 361 -9.52 -14.73 -20.68
N ALA A 362 -9.58 -15.26 -21.90
CA ALA A 362 -10.24 -16.53 -22.19
C ALA A 362 -9.53 -17.71 -21.50
N GLN A 363 -8.20 -17.78 -21.61
CA GLN A 363 -7.39 -18.82 -20.97
C GLN A 363 -7.45 -18.75 -19.45
N SER A 364 -7.37 -17.54 -18.89
CA SER A 364 -7.47 -17.27 -17.46
C SER A 364 -8.85 -17.66 -16.92
N SER A 365 -9.93 -17.29 -17.64
CA SER A 365 -11.30 -17.68 -17.30
C SER A 365 -11.49 -19.21 -17.32
N ARG A 366 -10.93 -19.90 -18.31
CA ARG A 366 -10.91 -21.37 -18.36
C ARG A 366 -10.20 -21.96 -17.16
N ALA A 367 -8.96 -21.51 -16.91
CA ALA A 367 -8.13 -21.99 -15.82
C ALA A 367 -8.81 -21.78 -14.46
N ARG A 368 -9.52 -20.67 -14.28
CA ARG A 368 -10.33 -20.44 -13.08
C ARG A 368 -11.50 -21.41 -12.98
N MET A 369 -12.27 -21.64 -14.03
CA MET A 369 -13.39 -22.60 -13.98
C MET A 369 -12.90 -24.00 -13.60
N ASP A 370 -11.75 -24.42 -14.13
CA ASP A 370 -11.11 -25.69 -13.79
C ASP A 370 -10.63 -25.71 -12.32
N ASN A 371 -10.00 -24.62 -11.85
CA ASN A 371 -9.52 -24.48 -10.48
C ASN A 371 -10.67 -24.47 -9.45
N ASP A 372 -11.71 -23.68 -9.71
CA ASP A 372 -12.88 -23.57 -8.85
C ASP A 372 -13.63 -24.91 -8.77
N ALA A 373 -13.68 -25.68 -9.87
CA ALA A 373 -14.22 -27.03 -9.88
C ALA A 373 -13.39 -28.02 -9.06
N GLN A 374 -12.07 -28.04 -9.24
CA GLN A 374 -11.18 -28.89 -8.45
C GLN A 374 -11.20 -28.55 -6.96
N PHE A 375 -11.40 -27.28 -6.62
CA PHE A 375 -11.48 -26.81 -5.24
C PHE A 375 -12.82 -27.15 -4.58
N SER A 376 -13.93 -26.99 -5.32
CA SER A 376 -15.29 -27.04 -4.75
C SER A 376 -15.97 -28.40 -4.89
N LEU A 377 -15.61 -29.19 -5.91
CA LEU A 377 -16.28 -30.45 -6.23
C LEU A 377 -15.47 -31.65 -5.72
N GLN A 378 -16.16 -32.64 -5.18
CA GLN A 378 -15.55 -33.93 -4.83
C GLN A 378 -15.82 -34.97 -5.92
N SER A 379 -14.76 -35.55 -6.48
CA SER A 379 -14.89 -36.63 -7.47
C SER A 379 -15.03 -38.01 -6.80
N ASN A 380 -15.64 -38.96 -7.52
CA ASN A 380 -15.66 -40.36 -7.10
C ASN A 380 -14.25 -40.96 -6.95
N GLY A 381 -13.27 -40.46 -7.72
CA GLY A 381 -11.88 -40.88 -7.61
C GLY A 381 -11.19 -40.38 -6.34
N ASP A 382 -11.53 -39.18 -5.87
CA ASP A 382 -10.97 -38.60 -4.64
C ASP A 382 -11.55 -39.26 -3.39
N LEU A 383 -12.85 -39.55 -3.39
CA LEU A 383 -13.49 -40.33 -2.33
C LEU A 383 -12.89 -41.75 -2.24
N ARG A 384 -12.68 -42.44 -3.38
CA ARG A 384 -12.02 -43.77 -3.39
C ARG A 384 -10.58 -43.75 -2.87
N LYS A 385 -9.81 -42.69 -3.16
CA LYS A 385 -8.43 -42.53 -2.64
C LYS A 385 -8.44 -42.21 -1.14
N LYS A 386 -9.36 -41.37 -0.68
CA LYS A 386 -9.51 -41.01 0.75
C LYS A 386 -10.01 -42.18 1.59
N LEU A 387 -10.86 -43.06 1.04
CA LEU A 387 -11.26 -44.33 1.66
C LEU A 387 -10.08 -45.32 1.82
N TRP A 388 -9.04 -45.22 0.97
CA TRP A 388 -7.84 -46.07 1.04
C TRP A 388 -6.74 -45.54 1.99
N ILE A 389 -6.77 -44.25 2.33
CA ILE A 389 -5.82 -43.61 3.24
C ILE A 389 -6.57 -43.32 4.54
N GLY A 390 -6.53 -44.27 5.48
CA GLY A 390 -7.23 -44.17 6.75
C GLY A 390 -7.00 -42.84 7.48
N TYR A 391 -8.13 -42.23 7.88
CA TYR A 391 -8.35 -41.10 8.79
C TYR A 391 -7.17 -40.15 9.08
N LEU A 392 -7.26 -38.91 8.57
CA LEU A 392 -7.04 -37.70 9.38
C LEU A 392 -7.75 -36.47 8.79
N ALA A 393 -8.17 -35.59 9.71
CA ALA A 393 -9.11 -34.48 9.59
C ALA A 393 -8.88 -33.46 8.46
N ALA A 394 -9.97 -33.08 7.77
CA ALA A 394 -10.13 -31.77 7.14
C ALA A 394 -11.60 -31.57 6.70
N PHE A 395 -12.48 -31.15 7.61
CA PHE A 395 -13.86 -30.74 7.22
C PHE A 395 -14.36 -29.46 7.92
N GLY A 396 -13.55 -28.85 8.79
CA GLY A 396 -14.06 -27.85 9.74
C GLY A 396 -14.13 -26.38 9.29
N LYS A 397 -13.75 -25.97 8.07
CA LYS A 397 -13.50 -24.53 7.80
C LYS A 397 -13.94 -23.95 6.44
N THR A 398 -14.91 -24.53 5.73
CA THR A 398 -15.26 -24.02 4.38
C THR A 398 -16.76 -24.01 4.11
N PHE A 399 -17.52 -23.16 4.80
CA PHE A 399 -18.93 -22.89 4.46
C PHE A 399 -19.27 -21.41 4.25
N GLY A 400 -18.27 -20.53 4.34
CA GLY A 400 -18.42 -19.07 4.19
C GLY A 400 -18.40 -18.50 2.76
N PRO A 401 -17.55 -18.95 1.81
CA PRO A 401 -17.34 -18.21 0.55
C PRO A 401 -18.36 -18.49 -0.57
N MET A 402 -19.17 -19.56 -0.45
CA MET A 402 -19.94 -20.09 -1.60
C MET A 402 -21.15 -19.25 -2.01
N ALA A 403 -21.60 -18.28 -1.20
CA ALA A 403 -22.72 -17.40 -1.55
C ALA A 403 -22.46 -16.54 -2.80
N VAL A 404 -21.19 -16.38 -3.21
CA VAL A 404 -20.77 -15.58 -4.38
C VAL A 404 -20.46 -16.46 -5.61
N ALA A 405 -20.39 -17.79 -5.45
CA ALA A 405 -20.00 -18.74 -6.50
C ALA A 405 -21.10 -19.07 -7.54
N GLY A 406 -22.21 -18.33 -7.56
CA GLY A 406 -23.37 -18.60 -8.40
C GLY A 406 -23.29 -18.11 -9.86
N TRP A 407 -22.26 -17.33 -10.22
CA TRP A 407 -22.12 -16.79 -11.57
C TRP A 407 -21.01 -17.48 -12.38
N PRO A 408 -21.23 -17.84 -13.65
CA PRO A 408 -20.14 -18.32 -14.50
C PRO A 408 -19.17 -17.17 -14.75
N VAL A 409 -17.94 -17.29 -14.25
CA VAL A 409 -16.82 -16.35 -14.42
C VAL A 409 -16.69 -15.86 -15.87
N ALA A 410 -16.87 -16.78 -16.82
CA ALA A 410 -16.89 -16.51 -18.25
C ALA A 410 -17.94 -15.44 -18.65
N LEU A 411 -19.16 -15.49 -18.09
CA LEU A 411 -20.20 -14.53 -18.45
C LEU A 411 -19.89 -13.09 -17.99
N VAL A 412 -19.20 -12.92 -16.85
CA VAL A 412 -18.79 -11.61 -16.32
C VAL A 412 -17.87 -10.89 -17.31
N VAL A 413 -16.87 -11.60 -17.83
CA VAL A 413 -15.89 -11.08 -18.80
C VAL A 413 -16.54 -10.67 -20.13
N MET A 414 -17.58 -11.40 -20.56
CA MET A 414 -18.35 -11.08 -21.76
C MET A 414 -19.37 -9.93 -21.56
N GLY A 415 -19.47 -9.35 -20.36
CA GLY A 415 -20.34 -8.20 -20.10
C GLY A 415 -21.73 -8.55 -19.56
N ALA A 416 -21.95 -9.77 -19.06
CA ALA A 416 -23.25 -10.19 -18.52
C ALA A 416 -23.59 -9.60 -17.14
N SER A 417 -22.66 -8.88 -16.49
CA SER A 417 -22.77 -8.41 -15.10
C SER A 417 -22.72 -6.88 -14.93
N VAL A 418 -22.80 -6.10 -16.02
CA VAL A 418 -22.48 -4.66 -15.97
C VAL A 418 -23.56 -3.82 -15.28
N ALA A 419 -23.17 -3.10 -14.22
CA ALA A 419 -24.04 -2.23 -13.43
C ALA A 419 -24.36 -0.84 -14.05
N SER A 420 -24.01 -0.57 -15.30
CA SER A 420 -24.11 0.77 -15.92
C SER A 420 -24.93 0.90 -17.23
N LEU A 421 -25.56 -0.15 -17.75
CA LEU A 421 -26.36 -0.10 -19.00
C LEU A 421 -27.87 -0.24 -18.75
N GLY A 422 -28.60 0.88 -18.74
CA GLY A 422 -30.00 0.97 -18.34
C GLY A 422 -30.96 -0.18 -18.73
N LEU A 423 -31.91 -0.43 -17.81
CA LEU A 423 -33.10 -1.30 -17.87
C LEU A 423 -32.95 -2.83 -17.73
N ASN A 424 -31.81 -3.47 -18.01
CA ASN A 424 -31.66 -4.95 -17.92
C ASN A 424 -30.70 -5.46 -16.81
N ILE A 425 -30.15 -4.55 -16.01
CA ILE A 425 -29.02 -4.74 -15.08
C ILE A 425 -29.38 -5.50 -13.81
N ASP A 426 -30.41 -5.00 -13.11
CA ASP A 426 -30.84 -5.53 -11.82
C ASP A 426 -31.39 -6.95 -11.99
N GLN A 427 -31.90 -7.26 -13.19
CA GLN A 427 -32.43 -8.57 -13.53
C GLN A 427 -31.33 -9.60 -13.79
N ALA A 428 -30.19 -9.20 -14.37
CA ALA A 428 -29.03 -10.08 -14.47
C ALA A 428 -28.56 -10.45 -13.06
N ILE A 429 -28.37 -9.44 -12.20
CA ILE A 429 -27.69 -9.59 -10.89
C ILE A 429 -28.61 -10.13 -9.80
N ASN A 430 -29.80 -9.56 -9.67
CA ASN A 430 -30.78 -9.82 -8.61
C ASN A 430 -32.05 -10.55 -9.14
N GLY A 431 -32.03 -11.04 -10.38
CA GLY A 431 -33.12 -11.82 -10.96
C GLY A 431 -33.45 -13.04 -10.08
N LYS A 432 -34.72 -13.14 -9.67
CA LYS A 432 -35.20 -14.17 -8.74
C LYS A 432 -35.25 -15.54 -9.39
N THR A 433 -35.27 -15.60 -10.73
CA THR A 433 -35.27 -16.85 -11.49
C THR A 433 -34.07 -16.96 -12.43
N PRO A 434 -33.61 -18.18 -12.78
CA PRO A 434 -32.57 -18.37 -13.80
C PRO A 434 -32.92 -17.76 -15.16
N ALA A 435 -34.21 -17.71 -15.52
CA ALA A 435 -34.68 -17.11 -16.76
C ALA A 435 -34.55 -15.58 -16.77
N GLU A 436 -34.85 -14.92 -15.65
CA GLU A 436 -34.64 -13.48 -15.46
C GLU A 436 -33.15 -13.12 -15.57
N ARG A 437 -32.28 -13.89 -14.90
CA ARG A 437 -30.83 -13.68 -14.94
C ARG A 437 -30.26 -13.85 -16.35
N ARG A 438 -30.72 -14.86 -17.09
CA ARG A 438 -30.37 -15.08 -18.51
C ARG A 438 -30.79 -13.91 -19.40
N ALA A 439 -32.02 -13.41 -19.24
CA ALA A 439 -32.53 -12.28 -20.03
C ALA A 439 -31.70 -11.00 -19.80
N GLY A 440 -31.33 -10.73 -18.54
CA GLY A 440 -30.45 -9.62 -18.18
C GLY A 440 -29.06 -9.74 -18.81
N ALA A 441 -28.44 -10.93 -18.70
CA ALA A 441 -27.13 -11.22 -19.29
C ALA A 441 -27.11 -11.02 -20.82
N LEU A 442 -28.11 -11.54 -21.53
CA LEU A 442 -28.26 -11.37 -22.96
C LEU A 442 -28.47 -9.90 -23.33
N GLY A 443 -29.31 -9.18 -22.59
CA GLY A 443 -29.55 -7.75 -22.80
C GLY A 443 -28.29 -6.89 -22.67
N ALA A 444 -27.41 -7.21 -21.71
CA ALA A 444 -26.16 -6.49 -21.50
C ALA A 444 -25.17 -6.70 -22.66
N VAL A 445 -24.98 -7.94 -23.14
CA VAL A 445 -24.12 -8.25 -24.30
C VAL A 445 -24.62 -7.57 -25.57
N LEU A 446 -25.94 -7.59 -25.82
CA LEU A 446 -26.54 -6.93 -26.97
C LEU A 446 -26.37 -5.40 -26.91
N SER A 447 -26.46 -4.81 -25.71
CA SER A 447 -26.24 -3.37 -25.50
C SER A 447 -24.77 -2.98 -25.72
N ALA A 448 -23.82 -3.83 -25.30
CA ALA A 448 -22.40 -3.65 -25.58
C ALA A 448 -22.11 -3.68 -27.09
N ILE A 449 -22.70 -4.63 -27.81
CA ILE A 449 -22.64 -4.67 -29.27
C ILE A 449 -23.18 -3.35 -29.86
N ASP A 450 -24.35 -2.88 -29.44
CA ASP A 450 -24.92 -1.64 -29.97
C ASP A 450 -24.08 -0.40 -29.68
N ALA A 451 -23.45 -0.32 -28.50
CA ALA A 451 -22.59 0.80 -28.14
C ALA A 451 -21.37 0.92 -29.08
N VAL A 452 -20.76 -0.19 -29.47
CA VAL A 452 -19.63 -0.23 -30.42
C VAL A 452 -20.05 0.19 -31.84
N PHE A 453 -21.31 -0.04 -32.24
CA PHE A 453 -21.77 0.30 -33.60
C PHE A 453 -22.54 1.64 -33.69
N ASN A 454 -22.74 2.38 -32.58
CA ASN A 454 -23.54 3.61 -32.59
C ASN A 454 -22.78 4.83 -33.15
N LEU A 455 -22.94 5.09 -34.46
CA LEU A 455 -22.25 6.15 -35.20
C LEU A 455 -22.48 7.59 -34.70
N THR A 456 -23.59 7.87 -34.01
CA THR A 456 -23.88 9.22 -33.47
C THR A 456 -23.04 9.52 -32.22
N LEU A 457 -22.88 8.49 -31.38
CA LEU A 457 -22.05 8.49 -30.19
C LEU A 457 -20.58 8.78 -30.54
N LEU A 458 -20.10 8.08 -31.56
CA LEU A 458 -18.71 8.14 -32.04
C LEU A 458 -18.33 9.44 -32.75
N LYS A 459 -19.31 10.11 -33.38
CA LYS A 459 -19.12 11.42 -34.04
C LYS A 459 -19.18 12.58 -33.06
N ALA A 460 -20.03 12.52 -32.03
CA ALA A 460 -20.09 13.52 -30.98
C ALA A 460 -18.82 13.52 -30.11
N ASP A 461 -18.23 12.35 -29.91
CA ASP A 461 -17.04 12.16 -29.07
C ASP A 461 -15.70 12.40 -29.80
N GLY A 462 -15.65 12.76 -31.09
CA GLY A 462 -14.38 13.03 -31.79
C GLY A 462 -13.48 11.80 -32.07
N VAL A 463 -13.97 10.60 -31.77
CA VAL A 463 -13.27 9.30 -31.94
C VAL A 463 -13.03 8.97 -33.42
N MET A 464 -13.99 9.28 -34.29
CA MET A 464 -13.93 8.99 -35.75
C MET A 464 -12.75 9.66 -36.51
N PRO A 465 -12.47 10.97 -36.38
CA PRO A 465 -11.35 11.60 -37.10
C PRO A 465 -9.95 11.14 -36.63
N GLN A 466 -9.79 10.73 -35.36
CA GLN A 466 -8.48 10.39 -34.79
C GLN A 466 -8.08 8.93 -35.01
N ILE A 467 -9.04 7.99 -35.00
CA ILE A 467 -8.75 6.59 -35.41
C ILE A 467 -8.30 6.56 -36.88
N ALA A 468 -8.91 7.38 -37.75
CA ALA A 468 -8.51 7.49 -39.16
C ALA A 468 -7.08 8.06 -39.34
N GLU A 469 -6.70 9.11 -38.61
CA GLU A 469 -5.33 9.66 -38.65
C GLU A 469 -4.27 8.69 -38.10
N THR A 470 -4.63 7.81 -37.15
CA THR A 470 -3.71 6.77 -36.66
C THR A 470 -3.46 5.64 -37.66
N VAL A 471 -4.36 5.42 -38.63
CA VAL A 471 -4.13 4.47 -39.73
C VAL A 471 -3.23 5.08 -40.82
N ASP A 472 -3.31 6.39 -41.04
CA ASP A 472 -2.56 7.10 -42.09
C ASP A 472 -1.09 7.45 -41.74
N THR A 473 -0.64 7.21 -40.50
CA THR A 473 0.78 7.41 -40.11
C THR A 473 1.67 6.17 -40.28
N VAL A 474 1.12 5.06 -40.77
CA VAL A 474 1.90 3.95 -41.30
C VAL A 474 1.84 4.02 -42.83
N ALA A 475 2.78 4.74 -43.43
CA ALA A 475 2.96 4.76 -44.87
C ALA A 475 3.23 3.34 -45.38
N ILE A 476 2.21 2.73 -45.98
CA ILE A 476 2.32 1.49 -46.74
C ILE A 476 2.84 1.87 -48.13
N GLU A 477 4.12 1.62 -48.41
CA GLU A 477 4.58 1.50 -49.79
C GLU A 477 3.97 0.23 -50.41
N HIS A 478 3.06 0.43 -51.36
CA HIS A 478 2.52 -0.64 -52.19
C HIS A 478 3.58 -1.19 -53.14
N THR A 479 3.98 -2.45 -52.96
CA THR A 479 4.38 -3.31 -54.08
C THR A 479 3.71 -4.69 -53.99
N THR A 480 3.14 -5.09 -55.13
CA THR A 480 2.45 -6.36 -55.45
C THR A 480 3.36 -7.60 -55.31
N PRO A 481 2.79 -8.82 -55.31
CA PRO A 481 3.18 -9.89 -54.41
C PRO A 481 4.35 -10.73 -54.93
N ALA A 482 5.32 -10.97 -54.05
CA ALA A 482 6.24 -12.09 -54.17
C ALA A 482 6.57 -12.59 -52.75
N VAL A 483 6.16 -13.84 -52.50
CA VAL A 483 6.72 -14.81 -51.53
C VAL A 483 7.43 -14.18 -50.32
N ILE A 484 6.75 -14.15 -49.16
CA ILE A 484 7.40 -13.81 -47.89
C ILE A 484 8.45 -14.91 -47.58
N PRO A 485 9.74 -14.54 -47.42
CA PRO A 485 10.77 -15.47 -46.98
C PRO A 485 10.66 -15.72 -45.48
N MET A 486 10.86 -16.97 -45.07
CA MET A 486 11.08 -17.38 -43.69
C MET A 486 12.07 -16.44 -42.99
N SER A 487 11.77 -16.06 -41.74
CA SER A 487 12.77 -15.45 -40.84
C SER A 487 14.03 -16.33 -40.82
N PRO A 488 15.23 -15.74 -40.93
CA PRO A 488 16.44 -16.53 -41.05
C PRO A 488 16.68 -17.28 -39.74
N GLU A 489 16.69 -18.60 -39.81
CA GLU A 489 17.33 -19.44 -38.81
C GLU A 489 18.76 -18.92 -38.56
N PRO A 490 19.28 -18.97 -37.32
CA PRO A 490 20.65 -18.55 -37.03
C PRO A 490 21.60 -19.38 -37.88
N THR A 491 22.06 -18.80 -38.99
CA THR A 491 22.84 -19.49 -40.01
C THR A 491 24.31 -19.36 -39.62
N VAL A 492 24.97 -20.51 -39.46
CA VAL A 492 26.41 -20.57 -39.21
C VAL A 492 27.12 -19.84 -40.37
N PRO A 493 28.05 -18.91 -40.13
CA PRO A 493 28.76 -18.22 -41.20
C PRO A 493 29.44 -19.22 -42.13
N ALA A 494 29.32 -19.02 -43.45
CA ALA A 494 29.93 -19.91 -44.45
C ALA A 494 31.47 -20.04 -44.30
N SER A 495 32.12 -19.08 -43.64
CA SER A 495 33.55 -19.15 -43.33
C SER A 495 33.90 -20.23 -42.30
N TYR A 496 32.93 -20.76 -41.55
CA TYR A 496 33.14 -21.77 -40.51
C TYR A 496 32.94 -23.19 -41.05
N GLN A 497 32.35 -23.31 -42.25
CA GLN A 497 32.20 -24.57 -42.96
C GLN A 497 33.58 -25.15 -43.24
N SER A 498 33.75 -26.44 -42.92
CA SER A 498 34.99 -27.16 -43.18
C SER A 498 34.81 -28.08 -44.38
N ASN A 499 35.82 -28.16 -45.25
CA ASN A 499 35.85 -29.14 -46.36
C ASN A 499 36.21 -30.56 -45.85
N LEU A 500 35.78 -30.93 -44.64
CA LEU A 500 36.04 -32.24 -44.06
C LEU A 500 35.19 -33.30 -44.75
N ILE A 501 35.85 -34.34 -45.28
CA ILE A 501 35.17 -35.55 -45.74
C ILE A 501 35.04 -36.46 -44.51
N LEU A 502 33.84 -36.51 -43.93
CA LEU A 502 33.55 -37.34 -42.74
C LEU A 502 33.21 -38.80 -43.09
N GLU A 503 33.12 -39.13 -44.38
CA GLU A 503 32.95 -40.49 -44.88
C GLU A 503 34.19 -41.34 -44.53
N GLY A 504 34.05 -42.23 -43.54
CA GLY A 504 35.12 -43.09 -43.03
C GLY A 504 35.65 -42.73 -41.64
N GLU A 505 35.19 -41.61 -41.05
CA GLU A 505 35.50 -41.23 -39.66
C GLU A 505 34.53 -41.87 -38.67
N THR A 506 34.96 -42.00 -37.40
CA THR A 506 34.19 -42.77 -36.41
C THR A 506 33.12 -41.91 -35.76
N LEU A 507 31.85 -42.13 -36.11
CA LEU A 507 30.69 -41.50 -35.48
C LEU A 507 30.35 -42.20 -34.17
N ASN A 508 30.19 -41.43 -33.09
CA ASN A 508 29.79 -41.98 -31.81
C ASN A 508 28.26 -42.01 -31.66
N THR A 509 27.68 -43.21 -31.62
CA THR A 509 26.24 -43.43 -31.48
C THR A 509 25.82 -43.79 -30.05
N ALA A 510 26.77 -43.92 -29.12
CA ALA A 510 26.48 -44.27 -27.73
C ALA A 510 25.81 -43.09 -26.99
N PRO A 511 24.85 -43.35 -26.08
CA PRO A 511 24.23 -42.31 -25.28
C PRO A 511 25.27 -41.66 -24.36
N GLY A 512 25.37 -40.33 -24.43
CA GLY A 512 26.33 -39.55 -23.66
C GLY A 512 26.75 -38.27 -24.39
N LYS A 513 27.69 -37.52 -23.81
CA LYS A 513 28.10 -36.19 -24.30
C LYS A 513 28.69 -36.15 -25.72
N PHE A 514 29.14 -37.29 -26.25
CA PHE A 514 29.72 -37.38 -27.60
C PHE A 514 28.74 -37.97 -28.62
N ARG A 515 27.47 -38.18 -28.25
CA ARG A 515 26.46 -38.75 -29.15
C ARG A 515 26.33 -37.86 -30.40
N GLN A 516 26.35 -38.49 -31.58
CA GLN A 516 26.33 -37.82 -32.89
C GLN A 516 27.53 -36.89 -33.17
N VAL A 517 28.69 -37.13 -32.55
CA VAL A 517 29.96 -36.40 -32.83
C VAL A 517 30.96 -37.33 -33.51
N TYR A 518 31.62 -36.86 -34.56
CA TYR A 518 32.72 -37.55 -35.24
C TYR A 518 34.04 -37.26 -34.53
N THR A 519 34.85 -38.31 -34.33
CA THR A 519 36.23 -38.15 -33.83
C THR A 519 37.19 -38.21 -35.01
N LEU A 520 37.96 -37.13 -35.20
CA LEU A 520 38.88 -36.97 -36.32
C LEU A 520 40.30 -37.37 -35.93
N LYS A 521 41.03 -38.01 -36.85
CA LYS A 521 42.47 -38.30 -36.67
C LYS A 521 43.32 -37.14 -37.21
N THR A 522 43.29 -35.99 -36.56
CA THR A 522 44.02 -34.79 -37.01
C THR A 522 45.43 -34.67 -36.40
N SER A 523 46.35 -34.03 -37.13
CA SER A 523 47.69 -33.65 -36.66
C SER A 523 47.64 -32.36 -35.81
N SER A 524 48.62 -32.18 -34.94
CA SER A 524 48.65 -31.19 -33.84
C SER A 524 48.29 -29.76 -34.29
N GLY A 525 47.17 -29.24 -33.76
CA GLY A 525 46.75 -27.85 -33.91
C GLY A 525 45.30 -27.63 -34.39
N MET A 526 44.62 -28.68 -34.86
CA MET A 526 43.21 -28.62 -35.30
C MET A 526 42.26 -29.29 -34.27
N PRO A 527 40.97 -28.91 -34.18
CA PRO A 527 40.01 -29.58 -33.31
C PRO A 527 39.84 -31.07 -33.67
N GLN A 528 39.74 -31.92 -32.66
CA GLN A 528 39.67 -33.39 -32.82
C GLN A 528 38.24 -33.91 -33.04
N HIS A 529 37.25 -33.01 -33.06
CA HIS A 529 35.84 -33.35 -33.13
C HIS A 529 35.11 -32.52 -34.18
N ALA A 530 34.17 -33.15 -34.88
CA ALA A 530 33.30 -32.51 -35.85
C ALA A 530 31.86 -33.02 -35.74
N ILE A 531 30.91 -32.22 -36.22
CA ILE A 531 29.50 -32.59 -36.36
C ILE A 531 29.05 -32.40 -37.80
N MET A 532 27.95 -33.07 -38.15
CA MET A 532 27.21 -32.81 -39.37
C MET A 532 25.99 -31.94 -39.01
N LEU A 533 25.89 -30.78 -39.64
CA LEU A 533 24.77 -29.85 -39.48
C LEU A 533 24.32 -29.45 -40.89
N ASN A 534 23.07 -29.75 -41.27
CA ASN A 534 22.51 -29.47 -42.59
C ASN A 534 23.39 -29.99 -43.76
N ASP A 535 23.85 -31.25 -43.68
CA ASP A 535 24.72 -31.94 -44.66
C ASP A 535 26.11 -31.30 -44.88
N GLU A 536 26.52 -30.39 -44.02
CA GLU A 536 27.85 -29.78 -44.03
C GLU A 536 28.64 -30.09 -42.74
N ALA A 537 29.96 -30.28 -42.89
CA ALA A 537 30.84 -30.64 -41.79
C ALA A 537 31.44 -29.41 -41.10
N TYR A 538 31.36 -29.39 -39.77
CA TYR A 538 31.87 -28.30 -38.94
C TYR A 538 32.78 -28.81 -37.83
N TYR A 539 33.88 -28.10 -37.55
CA TYR A 539 34.69 -28.37 -36.37
C TYR A 539 33.97 -27.92 -35.11
N VAL A 540 33.96 -28.77 -34.09
CA VAL A 540 33.36 -28.45 -32.80
C VAL A 540 34.32 -28.64 -31.65
N ARG A 541 34.09 -27.86 -30.60
CA ARG A 541 34.81 -27.95 -29.33
C ARG A 541 33.80 -28.03 -28.20
N TYR A 542 34.06 -28.91 -27.24
CA TYR A 542 33.26 -28.96 -26.03
C TYR A 542 33.74 -27.88 -25.07
N GLU A 543 32.86 -26.97 -24.71
CA GLU A 543 33.12 -25.92 -23.74
C GLU A 543 32.52 -26.35 -22.40
N ALA A 544 33.41 -26.56 -21.42
CA ALA A 544 33.00 -26.96 -20.08
C ALA A 544 32.48 -25.73 -19.32
N ASP A 545 31.22 -25.78 -18.87
CA ASP A 545 30.69 -24.80 -17.91
C ASP A 545 30.96 -25.29 -16.48
N PRO A 546 31.71 -24.54 -15.65
CA PRO A 546 31.96 -24.90 -14.26
C PRO A 546 30.71 -24.93 -13.37
N ASN A 547 29.60 -24.30 -13.78
CA ASN A 547 28.36 -24.15 -13.00
C ASN A 547 27.15 -24.90 -13.61
N GLY A 548 27.36 -25.73 -14.64
CA GLY A 548 26.28 -26.41 -15.36
C GLY A 548 26.75 -27.58 -16.24
N HIS A 549 25.86 -28.07 -17.10
CA HIS A 549 26.22 -29.06 -18.11
C HIS A 549 26.89 -28.33 -19.29
N GLY A 550 28.17 -28.61 -19.55
CA GLY A 550 28.90 -28.03 -20.70
C GLY A 550 28.22 -28.34 -22.04
N PHE A 551 28.56 -27.57 -23.07
CA PHE A 551 27.91 -27.63 -24.39
C PHE A 551 28.94 -27.77 -25.52
N TRP A 552 28.48 -28.23 -26.68
CA TRP A 552 29.29 -28.21 -27.90
C TRP A 552 29.11 -26.88 -28.62
N ALA A 553 30.20 -26.35 -29.16
CA ALA A 553 30.16 -25.14 -29.97
C ALA A 553 30.95 -25.32 -31.26
N ILE A 554 30.41 -24.79 -32.37
CA ILE A 554 31.10 -24.70 -33.65
C ILE A 554 32.17 -23.61 -33.53
N VAL A 555 33.38 -23.91 -34.00
CA VAL A 555 34.54 -23.01 -33.92
C VAL A 555 35.03 -22.59 -35.31
N ASP A 556 35.58 -21.39 -35.40
CA ASP A 556 36.21 -20.87 -36.61
C ASP A 556 37.46 -21.71 -36.98
N PRO A 557 37.54 -22.32 -38.17
CA PRO A 557 38.71 -23.06 -38.61
C PRO A 557 39.98 -22.20 -38.69
N SER A 558 39.86 -20.89 -38.92
CA SER A 558 40.98 -19.95 -38.99
C SER A 558 41.47 -19.48 -37.62
N ASN A 559 40.66 -19.67 -36.57
CA ASN A 559 41.02 -19.40 -35.18
C ASN A 559 40.41 -20.43 -34.20
N PRO A 560 40.81 -21.71 -34.26
CA PRO A 560 40.12 -22.79 -33.54
C PRO A 560 40.25 -22.72 -32.01
N HIS A 561 41.20 -21.91 -31.51
CA HIS A 561 41.46 -21.69 -30.10
C HIS A 561 40.95 -20.34 -29.58
N GLY A 562 40.27 -19.55 -30.42
CA GLY A 562 39.65 -18.29 -30.01
C GLY A 562 38.60 -18.48 -28.91
N PHE A 563 38.55 -17.52 -27.98
CA PHE A 563 37.59 -17.47 -26.86
C PHE A 563 36.30 -16.71 -27.21
N SER A 564 36.29 -16.00 -28.35
CA SER A 564 35.15 -15.23 -28.86
C SER A 564 34.79 -15.69 -30.26
N GLY A 565 33.51 -15.91 -30.54
CA GLY A 565 33.02 -16.32 -31.86
C GLY A 565 32.62 -17.80 -31.99
N SER A 566 32.65 -18.60 -30.91
CA SER A 566 32.09 -19.95 -30.94
C SER A 566 30.55 -19.91 -30.93
N LEU A 567 29.93 -20.76 -31.74
CA LEU A 567 28.46 -20.82 -31.88
C LEU A 567 27.92 -22.08 -31.18
N PRO A 568 27.13 -21.94 -30.09
CA PRO A 568 26.64 -23.09 -29.34
C PRO A 568 25.65 -23.91 -30.16
N VAL A 569 25.76 -25.23 -30.06
CA VAL A 569 24.89 -26.20 -30.73
C VAL A 569 24.40 -27.24 -29.74
N ARG A 570 23.20 -27.77 -29.98
CA ARG A 570 22.61 -28.85 -29.19
C ARG A 570 21.95 -29.88 -30.10
N LEU A 571 21.69 -31.07 -29.57
CA LEU A 571 20.84 -32.06 -30.24
C LEU A 571 19.37 -31.76 -29.89
N ASN A 572 18.50 -31.77 -30.89
CA ASN A 572 17.05 -31.67 -30.71
C ASN A 572 16.44 -33.05 -30.38
N GLU A 573 15.11 -33.10 -30.18
CA GLU A 573 14.39 -34.35 -29.84
C GLU A 573 14.50 -35.43 -30.93
N LEU A 574 14.89 -35.06 -32.15
CA LEU A 574 15.11 -35.97 -33.28
C LEU A 574 16.56 -36.48 -33.38
N ASN A 575 17.45 -36.08 -32.46
CA ASN A 575 18.91 -36.33 -32.48
C ASN A 575 19.64 -35.67 -33.65
N GLU A 576 19.14 -34.54 -34.15
CA GLU A 576 19.82 -33.70 -35.13
C GLU A 576 20.44 -32.48 -34.44
N TRP A 577 21.61 -32.05 -34.91
CA TRP A 577 22.26 -30.86 -34.37
C TRP A 577 21.49 -29.61 -34.82
N GLU A 578 21.31 -28.65 -33.91
CA GLU A 578 20.77 -27.34 -34.23
C GLU A 578 21.57 -26.23 -33.50
N PRO A 579 21.76 -25.07 -34.15
CA PRO A 579 22.35 -23.89 -33.52
C PRO A 579 21.42 -23.31 -32.45
N VAL A 580 22.00 -22.96 -31.30
CA VAL A 580 21.28 -22.33 -30.20
C VAL A 580 21.42 -20.82 -30.32
N SER A 581 20.30 -20.11 -30.44
CA SER A 581 20.28 -18.65 -30.45
C SER A 581 20.89 -18.10 -29.17
N ALA A 582 22.02 -17.39 -29.28
CA ALA A 582 22.67 -16.75 -28.15
C ALA A 582 21.78 -15.63 -27.59
N SER A 583 20.99 -15.95 -26.57
CA SER A 583 20.41 -14.97 -25.66
C SER A 583 20.85 -15.32 -24.24
N LYS A 584 21.30 -14.28 -23.52
CA LYS A 584 21.83 -14.25 -22.14
C LYS A 584 23.33 -14.50 -22.02
N GLY A 585 24.08 -13.40 -22.00
CA GLY A 585 25.45 -13.36 -21.51
C GLY A 585 25.57 -13.89 -20.08
N LEU A 586 26.73 -14.49 -19.83
CA LEU A 586 27.15 -15.17 -18.62
C LEU A 586 27.13 -14.29 -17.35
N LYS A 587 26.61 -14.86 -16.27
CA LYS A 587 27.10 -14.61 -14.90
C LYS A 587 28.05 -15.76 -14.52
N GLY A 588 29.29 -15.43 -14.16
CA GLY A 588 30.22 -16.30 -13.46
C GLY A 588 31.45 -15.47 -13.06
N GLY A 589 32.06 -15.60 -11.88
CA GLY A 589 31.84 -16.45 -10.71
C GLY A 589 32.71 -15.95 -9.54
N GLY A 590 32.47 -16.46 -8.33
CA GLY A 590 33.30 -16.20 -7.15
C GLY A 590 34.53 -17.11 -7.06
N GLY A 591 35.47 -16.80 -6.14
CA GLY A 591 36.55 -17.71 -5.76
C GLY A 591 37.51 -17.16 -4.71
N ASN A 592 37.49 -17.75 -3.51
CA ASN A 592 38.15 -17.32 -2.26
C ASN A 592 39.67 -17.63 -2.14
N SER A 593 40.31 -16.88 -1.23
CA SER A 593 41.46 -17.21 -0.34
C SER A 593 42.88 -17.42 -0.91
N SER A 594 43.84 -16.58 -0.46
CA SER A 594 45.05 -17.02 0.28
C SER A 594 46.04 -15.88 0.65
N LYS A 595 46.56 -15.88 1.88
CA LYS A 595 47.86 -15.28 2.32
C LYS A 595 48.99 -15.74 1.35
N ALA A 596 50.13 -15.07 1.09
CA ALA A 596 51.05 -14.30 1.93
C ALA A 596 52.12 -13.51 1.10
N ALA A 597 52.82 -12.58 1.80
CA ALA A 597 54.23 -12.15 1.67
C ALA A 597 54.65 -10.89 0.84
N HIS A 598 55.12 -9.86 1.59
CA HIS A 598 56.29 -8.95 1.45
C HIS A 598 57.05 -8.87 0.08
N THR A 599 57.53 -7.73 -0.47
CA THR A 599 58.17 -6.49 0.07
C THR A 599 58.34 -5.42 -1.08
N PRO A 600 59.00 -4.23 -0.92
CA PRO A 600 58.32 -2.92 -0.94
C PRO A 600 58.83 -1.89 -2.00
N ALA A 601 58.12 -0.76 -2.16
CA ALA A 601 58.65 0.61 -2.36
C ALA A 601 57.53 1.58 -2.87
N PRO A 602 57.66 2.91 -2.77
CA PRO A 602 58.29 3.75 -1.74
C PRO A 602 57.28 4.74 -1.09
N SER A 603 57.74 5.41 -0.03
CA SER A 603 56.99 6.32 0.85
C SER A 603 56.38 7.55 0.15
N PRO A 604 55.22 8.07 0.61
CA PRO A 604 54.70 9.36 0.17
C PRO A 604 55.28 10.51 1.02
N SER A 605 55.63 11.59 0.33
CA SER A 605 56.08 12.86 0.88
C SER A 605 54.96 13.57 1.66
N GLU A 606 55.37 14.23 2.75
CA GLU A 606 54.56 15.02 3.66
C GLU A 606 53.91 16.25 3.01
N GLU A 607 52.64 16.52 3.35
CA GLU A 607 52.04 17.86 3.64
C GLU A 607 50.52 17.72 3.89
N PRO A 608 49.88 18.64 4.66
CA PRO A 608 50.05 18.93 6.07
C PRO A 608 48.90 18.34 6.93
N VAL A 609 49.22 18.07 8.20
CA VAL A 609 48.30 17.50 9.19
C VAL A 609 47.12 18.45 9.46
N THR A 610 45.91 18.05 9.04
CA THR A 610 44.66 18.57 9.63
C THR A 610 44.19 17.59 10.70
N ALA A 611 43.87 18.12 11.88
CA ALA A 611 43.45 17.36 13.05
C ALA A 611 42.26 16.43 12.74
N PRO A 612 42.13 15.26 13.39
CA PRO A 612 41.04 14.33 13.13
C PRO A 612 39.70 14.97 13.54
N VAL A 613 38.88 15.33 12.56
CA VAL A 613 37.49 15.72 12.78
C VAL A 613 36.70 14.45 13.12
N ASN A 614 36.35 14.26 14.39
CA ASN A 614 35.34 13.26 14.74
C ASN A 614 34.06 13.60 13.95
N PRO A 615 33.53 12.68 13.12
CA PRO A 615 32.36 12.98 12.32
C PRO A 615 31.16 13.19 13.25
N LEU A 616 30.51 14.35 13.13
CA LEU A 616 29.30 14.71 13.88
C LEU A 616 28.24 13.60 13.76
N ARG A 617 27.78 13.07 14.89
CA ARG A 617 26.85 11.94 14.97
C ARG A 617 25.43 12.42 15.27
N ARG A 618 24.45 11.75 14.66
CA ARG A 618 23.02 12.02 14.88
C ARG A 618 22.61 11.55 16.27
N VAL A 619 21.93 12.42 17.02
CA VAL A 619 21.32 12.09 18.31
C VAL A 619 19.99 11.38 18.07
N THR A 620 19.79 10.22 18.69
CA THR A 620 18.56 9.43 18.55
C THR A 620 17.94 9.19 19.92
N THR A 621 16.60 9.17 19.97
CA THR A 621 15.84 8.84 21.17
C THR A 621 14.96 7.62 20.92
N PRO A 622 14.51 6.89 21.95
CA PRO A 622 13.57 5.77 21.78
C PRO A 622 12.16 6.21 21.32
N PHE A 623 11.94 7.52 21.19
CA PHE A 623 10.70 8.13 20.72
C PHE A 623 10.82 8.67 19.30
N ASP A 624 12.01 8.58 18.69
CA ASP A 624 12.21 8.98 17.31
C ASP A 624 11.40 8.07 16.37
N THR A 625 10.76 8.68 15.38
CA THR A 625 10.13 7.94 14.28
C THR A 625 11.15 7.01 13.60
N PRO A 626 10.82 5.74 13.27
CA PRO A 626 11.73 4.85 12.54
C PRO A 626 12.11 5.39 11.15
N PRO A 627 13.34 5.16 10.65
CA PRO A 627 13.77 5.65 9.34
C PRO A 627 12.86 5.25 8.16
N SER A 628 12.29 4.04 8.18
CA SER A 628 11.36 3.54 7.16
C SER A 628 10.09 4.39 7.03
N THR A 629 9.60 4.94 8.14
CA THR A 629 8.39 5.76 8.17
C THR A 629 8.68 7.23 7.83
N ARG A 630 9.85 7.76 8.22
CA ARG A 630 10.19 9.19 8.10
C ARG A 630 10.03 9.74 6.69
N THR A 631 10.51 9.05 5.67
CA THR A 631 10.50 9.54 4.28
C THR A 631 9.08 9.79 3.79
N HIS A 632 8.16 8.86 4.07
CA HIS A 632 6.79 8.90 3.57
C HIS A 632 5.92 9.96 4.25
N ILE A 633 6.14 10.23 5.55
CA ILE A 633 5.30 11.17 6.31
C ILE A 633 5.96 12.53 6.53
N ARG A 634 7.17 12.75 6.00
CA ARG A 634 7.98 13.96 6.19
C ARG A 634 7.20 15.23 5.89
N LYS A 635 6.56 15.31 4.71
CA LYS A 635 5.89 16.53 4.26
C LYS A 635 4.71 16.89 5.17
N TRP A 636 3.83 15.95 5.48
CA TRP A 636 2.75 16.11 6.46
C TRP A 636 3.26 16.53 7.84
N VAL A 637 4.26 15.82 8.38
CA VAL A 637 4.84 16.11 9.69
C VAL A 637 5.41 17.53 9.73
N LEU A 638 6.16 17.93 8.71
CA LEU A 638 6.77 19.27 8.63
C LEU A 638 5.75 20.34 8.21
N GLY A 639 4.50 19.98 7.91
CA GLY A 639 3.47 20.92 7.44
C GLY A 639 3.80 21.53 6.09
N LEU A 640 4.58 20.83 5.26
CA LEU A 640 4.96 21.24 3.92
C LEU A 640 3.83 20.95 2.92
N PRO A 641 3.73 21.68 1.79
CA PRO A 641 2.68 21.45 0.82
C PRO A 641 2.84 20.05 0.24
N GLU A 642 1.76 19.26 0.30
CA GLU A 642 1.70 17.93 -0.29
C GLU A 642 0.96 18.06 -1.61
N THR A 643 1.62 17.79 -2.73
CA THR A 643 1.04 18.00 -4.06
C THR A 643 -0.16 17.09 -4.37
N HIS A 644 -0.44 16.06 -3.57
CA HIS A 644 -1.47 15.05 -3.88
C HIS A 644 -2.36 14.62 -2.69
N VAL A 645 -2.28 15.27 -1.54
CA VAL A 645 -2.74 14.63 -0.29
C VAL A 645 -3.94 15.33 0.38
N GLN A 646 -4.29 16.56 0.00
CA GLN A 646 -5.31 17.33 0.73
C GLN A 646 -6.77 16.93 0.46
N SER A 647 -7.09 16.10 -0.53
CA SER A 647 -8.50 15.88 -0.92
C SER A 647 -9.10 14.49 -0.64
N ARG A 648 -8.37 13.51 -0.10
CA ARG A 648 -8.87 12.11 -0.05
C ARG A 648 -9.00 11.48 1.34
N PHE A 649 -8.70 12.20 2.43
CA PHE A 649 -8.76 11.65 3.79
C PHE A 649 -10.08 12.00 4.49
N GLY A 650 -11.09 11.15 4.30
CA GLY A 650 -12.18 11.06 5.26
C GLY A 650 -11.66 10.55 6.61
N ARG A 651 -11.70 11.41 7.64
CA ARG A 651 -11.75 11.10 9.09
C ARG A 651 -10.67 10.19 9.76
N ILE A 652 -9.53 9.86 9.16
CA ILE A 652 -8.43 9.21 9.91
C ILE A 652 -7.53 10.27 10.58
N ASP A 653 -7.42 10.21 11.90
CA ASP A 653 -6.43 11.00 12.66
C ASP A 653 -5.03 10.41 12.49
N ARG A 654 -4.27 10.93 11.51
CA ARG A 654 -2.90 10.50 11.19
C ARG A 654 -1.97 10.49 12.40
N PHE A 655 -2.13 11.44 13.32
CA PHE A 655 -1.28 11.47 14.51
C PHE A 655 -1.49 10.20 15.35
N THR A 656 -2.74 9.90 15.67
CA THR A 656 -3.10 8.76 16.51
C THR A 656 -2.59 7.45 15.89
N TYR A 657 -2.69 7.32 14.56
CA TYR A 657 -2.20 6.16 13.83
C TYR A 657 -0.68 5.94 13.98
N TYR A 658 0.14 6.96 13.70
CA TYR A 658 1.60 6.79 13.71
C TYR A 658 2.24 6.91 15.10
N PHE A 659 1.66 7.74 15.97
CA PHE A 659 2.36 8.25 17.14
C PHE A 659 1.59 8.13 18.45
N GLY A 660 0.36 7.61 18.45
CA GLY A 660 -0.42 7.44 19.68
C GLY A 660 0.33 6.65 20.75
N VAL A 661 0.81 5.45 20.38
CA VAL A 661 1.57 4.58 21.29
C VAL A 661 2.88 5.23 21.75
N THR A 662 3.60 5.88 20.83
CA THR A 662 4.88 6.54 21.14
C THR A 662 4.67 7.73 22.08
N HIS A 663 3.58 8.50 21.89
CA HIS A 663 3.19 9.58 22.78
C HIS A 663 2.91 9.05 24.19
N ASP A 664 2.06 8.02 24.31
CA ASP A 664 1.68 7.46 25.61
C ASP A 664 2.91 6.93 26.36
N LYS A 665 3.83 6.28 25.63
CA LYS A 665 5.11 5.83 26.17
C LYS A 665 5.97 7.00 26.64
N LEU A 666 6.08 8.07 25.86
CA LEU A 666 6.84 9.27 26.24
C LEU A 666 6.26 9.91 27.51
N LEU A 667 4.93 10.07 27.56
CA LEU A 667 4.23 10.63 28.70
C LEU A 667 4.46 9.80 29.97
N GLN A 668 4.32 8.48 29.87
CA GLN A 668 4.55 7.59 31.01
C GLN A 668 6.02 7.65 31.46
N THR A 669 6.96 7.55 30.53
CA THR A 669 8.41 7.59 30.84
C THR A 669 8.80 8.91 31.51
N ALA A 670 8.25 10.04 31.06
CA ALA A 670 8.49 11.34 31.67
C ALA A 670 7.94 11.41 33.10
N LYS A 671 6.73 10.89 33.35
CA LYS A 671 6.15 10.81 34.70
C LYS A 671 7.01 9.96 35.64
N ASP A 672 7.44 8.80 35.18
CA ASP A 672 8.27 7.88 35.95
C ASP A 672 9.61 8.55 36.30
N PHE A 673 10.26 9.20 35.32
CA PHE A 673 11.51 9.93 35.52
C PHE A 673 11.41 10.97 36.65
N PHE A 674 10.38 11.82 36.64
CA PHE A 674 10.24 12.85 37.69
C PHE A 674 9.78 12.31 39.04
N THR A 675 9.07 11.18 39.04
CA THR A 675 8.70 10.48 40.28
C THR A 675 9.94 9.88 40.95
N GLU A 676 10.88 9.36 40.16
CA GLU A 676 12.09 8.70 40.63
C GLU A 676 13.31 9.63 40.72
N LEU A 677 13.18 10.91 40.31
CA LEU A 677 14.28 11.86 40.23
C LEU A 677 14.93 12.07 41.61
N PRO A 678 16.23 11.76 41.78
CA PRO A 678 16.93 12.04 43.02
C PRO A 678 17.27 13.53 43.11
N TRP A 679 16.34 14.33 43.63
CA TRP A 679 16.46 15.79 43.77
C TRP A 679 17.77 16.25 44.45
N ASN A 680 18.29 15.48 45.39
CA ASN A 680 19.54 15.76 46.10
C ASN A 680 20.82 15.52 45.26
N ARG A 681 20.69 14.92 44.07
CA ARG A 681 21.81 14.66 43.13
C ARG A 681 21.80 15.60 41.93
N LEU A 682 20.90 16.59 41.90
CA LEU A 682 20.91 17.60 40.87
C LEU A 682 22.23 18.41 40.94
N PRO A 683 22.77 18.86 39.79
CA PRO A 683 23.94 19.72 39.74
C PRO A 683 23.85 20.94 40.67
N ALA A 684 25.00 21.35 41.22
CA ALA A 684 25.10 22.57 42.01
C ALA A 684 24.72 23.80 41.16
N ARG A 685 24.00 24.74 41.78
CA ARG A 685 23.54 25.97 41.12
C ARG A 685 24.68 26.98 41.03
N PRO A 686 24.87 27.66 39.87
CA PRO A 686 25.90 28.70 39.74
C PRO A 686 25.63 29.92 40.63
N ASP A 687 26.69 30.52 41.17
CA ASP A 687 26.60 31.77 41.91
C ASP A 687 26.45 32.96 40.96
N ILE A 688 25.33 33.69 41.10
CA ILE A 688 25.04 34.87 40.27
C ILE A 688 25.54 36.14 41.00
N PRO A 689 26.48 36.90 40.41
CA PRO A 689 26.98 38.12 41.03
C PRO A 689 25.90 39.21 41.04
N ALA A 690 25.95 40.11 42.03
CA ALA A 690 25.08 41.29 42.05
C ALA A 690 25.46 42.27 40.92
N PHE A 691 24.46 42.86 40.28
CA PHE A 691 24.62 43.89 39.25
C PHE A 691 23.48 44.91 39.32
N GLU A 692 23.73 46.11 38.81
CA GLU A 692 22.72 47.15 38.72
C GLU A 692 21.68 46.78 37.65
N PRO A 693 20.38 46.96 37.90
CA PRO A 693 19.36 46.45 36.97
C PRO A 693 19.36 47.10 35.57
N THR A 694 19.98 48.27 35.42
CA THR A 694 20.14 48.96 34.14
C THR A 694 21.37 48.51 33.35
N THR A 695 22.14 47.54 33.87
CA THR A 695 23.34 47.03 33.19
C THR A 695 22.93 46.34 31.88
N PRO A 696 23.60 46.61 30.75
CA PRO A 696 23.27 45.98 29.48
C PRO A 696 23.40 44.45 29.53
N PHE A 697 22.50 43.74 28.83
CA PHE A 697 22.46 42.28 28.80
C PHE A 697 23.82 41.64 28.50
N ALA A 698 24.52 42.15 27.48
CA ALA A 698 25.82 41.63 27.08
C ALA A 698 26.86 41.69 28.21
N GLU A 699 26.88 42.79 28.97
CA GLU A 699 27.81 42.98 30.07
C GLU A 699 27.48 42.06 31.25
N ILE A 700 26.20 41.80 31.52
CA ILE A 700 25.77 40.84 32.55
C ILE A 700 26.24 39.43 32.17
N ILE A 701 26.02 39.00 30.92
CA ILE A 701 26.47 37.68 30.46
C ILE A 701 27.99 37.55 30.51
N GLU A 702 28.75 38.62 30.26
CA GLU A 702 30.21 38.63 30.41
C GLU A 702 30.63 38.46 31.88
N ARG A 703 29.95 39.13 32.82
CA ARG A 703 30.23 39.06 34.28
C ARG A 703 29.90 37.71 34.92
N LEU A 704 29.06 36.89 34.28
CA LEU A 704 28.72 35.57 34.80
C LEU A 704 29.93 34.62 34.82
N PRO A 705 30.03 33.73 35.82
CA PRO A 705 31.13 32.77 35.96
C PRO A 705 31.45 31.98 34.68
N GLU A 706 32.74 31.79 34.42
CA GLU A 706 33.21 31.09 33.22
C GLU A 706 32.97 29.58 33.23
N ASP A 707 32.69 29.00 34.39
CA ASP A 707 32.43 27.56 34.55
C ASP A 707 30.96 27.17 34.36
N ILE A 708 30.07 28.14 34.13
CA ILE A 708 28.66 27.85 33.83
C ILE A 708 28.55 26.97 32.57
N PRO A 709 27.92 25.78 32.67
CA PRO A 709 27.84 24.84 31.56
C PRO A 709 26.87 25.30 30.48
N GLY A 710 25.87 26.12 30.81
CA GLY A 710 24.98 26.66 29.80
C GLY A 710 23.89 27.59 30.32
N TYR A 711 23.12 28.11 29.35
CA TYR A 711 22.10 29.12 29.54
C TYR A 711 20.77 28.59 28.99
N VAL A 712 19.67 28.78 29.73
CA VAL A 712 18.32 28.43 29.31
C VAL A 712 17.51 29.71 29.18
N ILE A 713 17.02 30.01 27.98
CA ILE A 713 16.19 31.19 27.70
C ILE A 713 14.75 30.74 27.46
N GLY A 714 13.82 31.39 28.15
CA GLY A 714 12.39 31.23 27.93
C GLY A 714 11.90 31.96 26.68
N GLU A 715 11.22 31.23 25.79
CA GLU A 715 10.44 31.79 24.70
C GLU A 715 9.29 32.65 25.24
N THR A 716 9.11 33.83 24.66
CA THR A 716 7.91 34.65 24.88
C THR A 716 6.74 34.11 24.07
N LEU A 717 5.50 34.52 24.38
CA LEU A 717 4.30 34.03 23.68
C LEU A 717 4.39 34.26 22.16
N ASP A 718 4.77 35.48 21.77
CA ASP A 718 4.98 35.85 20.37
C ASP A 718 6.30 35.32 19.81
N ARG A 719 7.24 34.88 20.66
CA ARG A 719 8.56 34.31 20.33
C ARG A 719 9.52 35.26 19.63
N ILE A 720 9.08 36.47 19.26
CA ILE A 720 9.90 37.45 18.55
C ILE A 720 10.97 38.01 19.47
N ALA A 721 10.60 38.49 20.67
CA ALA A 721 11.54 39.13 21.58
C ALA A 721 12.62 38.17 22.08
N SER A 722 12.24 36.94 22.44
CA SER A 722 13.20 35.89 22.83
C SER A 722 14.11 35.48 21.67
N THR A 723 13.57 35.32 20.46
CA THR A 723 14.37 34.96 19.27
C THR A 723 15.33 36.08 18.91
N ARG A 724 14.87 37.33 18.94
CA ARG A 724 15.72 38.53 18.76
C ARG A 724 16.84 38.57 19.78
N LEU A 725 16.52 38.42 21.07
CA LEU A 725 17.51 38.43 22.14
C LEU A 725 18.61 37.37 21.89
N VAL A 726 18.22 36.17 21.45
CA VAL A 726 19.18 35.12 21.09
C VAL A 726 20.00 35.51 19.86
N ILE A 727 19.35 35.88 18.74
CA ILE A 727 20.02 36.24 17.48
C ILE A 727 21.06 37.34 17.70
N ASP A 728 20.67 38.42 18.38
CA ASP A 728 21.51 39.59 18.61
C ASP A 728 22.72 39.25 19.51
N ASN A 729 22.64 38.20 20.34
CA ASN A 729 23.68 37.82 21.30
C ASN A 729 24.38 36.48 21.00
N LEU A 730 24.07 35.79 19.89
CA LEU A 730 24.76 34.57 19.48
C LEU A 730 26.29 34.75 19.36
N PRO A 731 26.82 35.87 18.82
CA PRO A 731 28.26 36.11 18.81
C PRO A 731 28.88 36.18 20.21
N LEU A 732 28.15 36.72 21.20
CA LEU A 732 28.58 36.78 22.59
C LEU A 732 28.62 35.38 23.22
N PHE A 733 27.55 34.59 23.04
CA PHE A 733 27.49 33.22 23.54
C PHE A 733 28.61 32.35 22.93
N ALA A 734 28.90 32.51 21.63
CA ALA A 734 30.01 31.84 20.97
C ALA A 734 31.36 32.21 21.61
N ARG A 735 31.59 33.50 21.93
CA ARG A 735 32.79 33.96 22.66
C ARG A 735 32.89 33.37 24.06
N LYS A 736 31.77 33.24 24.79
CA LYS A 736 31.70 32.57 26.10
C LYS A 736 31.85 31.04 26.00
N GLY A 737 32.04 30.49 24.80
CA GLY A 737 32.37 29.09 24.57
C GLY A 737 31.17 28.19 24.24
N VAL A 738 29.97 28.74 24.03
CA VAL A 738 28.81 27.96 23.61
C VAL A 738 29.08 27.31 22.25
N LYS A 739 28.83 26.00 22.15
CA LYS A 739 29.03 25.19 20.94
C LYS A 739 27.72 24.65 20.36
N THR A 740 26.71 24.47 21.20
CA THR A 740 25.42 23.88 20.77
C THR A 740 24.27 24.76 21.24
N LEU A 741 23.36 25.07 20.31
CA LEU A 741 22.07 25.70 20.53
C LEU A 741 20.98 24.63 20.42
N TYR A 742 20.35 24.32 21.55
CA TYR A 742 19.23 23.40 21.62
C TYR A 742 17.91 24.16 21.43
N LEU A 743 17.13 23.78 20.43
CA LEU A 743 15.91 24.49 20.03
C LEU A 743 14.66 23.63 20.17
N ARG A 744 13.69 24.14 20.92
CA ARG A 744 12.31 23.65 20.91
C ARG A 744 11.69 23.82 19.52
N ARG A 745 10.63 23.06 19.25
CA ARG A 745 9.80 23.04 18.04
C ARG A 745 10.44 22.41 16.83
N LEU A 746 11.77 22.33 16.77
CA LEU A 746 12.50 21.52 15.78
C LEU A 746 12.37 20.03 16.14
N LEU A 747 12.04 19.22 15.14
CA LEU A 747 11.77 17.79 15.28
C LEU A 747 13.04 16.97 15.06
N ASN A 748 13.67 16.48 16.14
CA ASN A 748 14.88 15.66 16.12
C ASN A 748 14.76 14.47 15.16
N ASP A 749 13.59 13.84 15.14
CA ASP A 749 13.30 12.68 14.30
C ASP A 749 13.16 13.00 12.80
N PHE A 750 12.99 14.27 12.40
CA PHE A 750 12.84 14.65 10.99
C PHE A 750 13.90 15.63 10.48
N VAL A 751 14.35 16.60 11.26
CA VAL A 751 15.19 17.71 10.74
C VAL A 751 16.63 17.66 11.21
N GLN A 752 17.00 16.80 12.16
CA GLN A 752 18.36 16.82 12.72
C GLN A 752 19.45 16.46 11.69
N ASP A 753 19.14 15.56 10.75
CA ASP A 753 20.09 15.19 9.70
C ASP A 753 20.37 16.37 8.75
N ASP A 754 19.32 17.10 8.35
CA ASP A 754 19.43 18.29 7.52
C ASP A 754 20.14 19.44 8.27
N LEU A 755 19.88 19.62 9.57
CA LEU A 755 20.58 20.60 10.42
C LEU A 755 22.07 20.26 10.53
N ASN A 756 22.41 18.99 10.74
CA ASN A 756 23.80 18.52 10.81
C ASN A 756 24.52 18.66 9.46
N LEU A 757 23.81 18.45 8.34
CA LEU A 757 24.32 18.69 7.01
C LEU A 757 24.61 20.18 6.82
N TYR A 758 23.63 21.05 7.08
CA TYR A 758 23.77 22.50 6.98
C TYR A 758 24.92 23.05 7.83
N SER A 759 25.05 22.58 9.07
CA SER A 759 26.14 22.97 9.97
C SER A 759 27.52 22.63 9.39
N ARG A 760 27.65 21.52 8.65
CA ARG A 760 28.92 21.08 8.06
C ARG A 760 29.21 21.72 6.71
N THR A 761 28.21 21.78 5.82
CA THR A 761 28.40 22.13 4.41
C THR A 761 27.99 23.58 4.10
N GLY A 762 27.09 24.16 4.90
CA GLY A 762 26.43 25.42 4.58
C GLY A 762 25.30 25.31 3.56
N VAL A 763 25.01 24.10 3.07
CA VAL A 763 23.90 23.85 2.15
C VAL A 763 22.67 23.47 2.95
N MET A 764 21.59 24.24 2.81
CA MET A 764 20.29 23.97 3.45
C MET A 764 19.37 23.26 2.46
N SER A 765 18.66 22.22 2.90
CA SER A 765 17.66 21.56 2.07
C SER A 765 16.42 22.44 1.91
N GLU A 766 15.72 22.33 0.78
CA GLU A 766 14.48 23.08 0.53
C GLU A 766 13.40 22.77 1.57
N ASP A 767 13.32 21.51 2.02
CA ASP A 767 12.41 21.07 3.07
C ASP A 767 12.71 21.73 4.42
N LEU A 768 14.00 21.78 4.80
CA LEU A 768 14.42 22.42 6.05
C LEU A 768 14.14 23.92 6.00
N GLU A 769 14.50 24.60 4.90
CA GLU A 769 14.24 26.02 4.74
C GLU A 769 12.75 26.36 4.80
N SER A 770 11.93 25.59 4.08
CA SER A 770 10.46 25.77 4.07
C SER A 770 9.84 25.53 5.44
N TYR A 771 10.35 24.54 6.17
CA TYR A 771 9.89 24.22 7.52
C TYR A 771 10.27 25.32 8.52
N LEU A 772 11.53 25.78 8.51
CA LEU A 772 12.00 26.87 9.38
C LEU A 772 11.24 28.18 9.12
N ASN A 773 10.99 28.52 7.85
CA ASN A 773 10.17 29.68 7.48
C ASN A 773 8.75 29.61 8.04
N ARG A 774 8.15 28.41 8.10
CA ARG A 774 6.79 28.21 8.61
C ARG A 774 6.69 28.32 10.13
N LEU A 775 7.76 28.07 10.86
CA LEU A 775 7.78 28.21 12.31
C LEU A 775 7.80 29.69 12.75
N GLY A 776 8.22 30.59 11.86
CA GLY A 776 8.39 32.01 12.13
C GLY A 776 7.10 32.71 12.51
N THR A 777 7.16 33.47 13.60
CA THR A 777 6.02 34.24 14.15
C THR A 777 6.12 35.74 13.90
N ASP A 778 7.29 36.21 13.45
CA ASP A 778 7.58 37.60 13.10
C ASP A 778 7.05 37.94 11.69
N PRO A 779 6.09 38.88 11.57
CA PRO A 779 5.57 39.32 10.28
C PRO A 779 6.62 39.97 9.38
N ALA A 780 7.66 40.58 9.95
CA ALA A 780 8.75 41.19 9.19
C ALA A 780 9.78 40.14 8.71
N GLY A 781 9.73 38.92 9.25
CA GLY A 781 10.65 37.84 8.91
C GLY A 781 12.10 38.09 9.34
N GLN A 782 12.35 39.04 10.25
CA GLN A 782 13.71 39.37 10.72
C GLN A 782 14.14 38.46 11.86
N TYR A 783 13.21 38.09 12.73
CA TYR A 783 13.47 37.27 13.92
C TYR A 783 12.63 36.00 13.89
N ASN A 784 13.16 34.97 13.22
CA ASN A 784 12.54 33.65 13.09
C ASN A 784 13.58 32.53 13.19
N GLU A 785 13.12 31.28 13.12
CA GLU A 785 13.96 30.08 13.27
C GLU A 785 14.93 29.90 12.11
N LEU A 786 14.57 30.34 10.90
CA LEU A 786 15.46 30.30 9.74
C LEU A 786 16.69 31.19 9.97
N GLU A 787 16.46 32.46 10.34
CA GLU A 787 17.53 33.41 10.62
C GLU A 787 18.31 33.02 11.87
N LEU A 788 17.65 32.46 12.89
CA LEU A 788 18.33 31.91 14.07
C LEU A 788 19.30 30.77 13.70
N VAL A 789 18.86 29.81 12.87
CA VAL A 789 19.71 28.70 12.41
C VAL A 789 20.88 29.20 11.55
N LYS A 790 20.64 30.18 10.66
CA LYS A 790 21.70 30.81 9.86
C LYS A 790 22.72 31.54 10.72
N THR A 791 22.27 32.38 11.66
CA THR A 791 23.15 33.13 12.56
C THR A 791 23.92 32.21 13.50
N ALA A 792 23.31 31.11 13.99
CA ALA A 792 24.01 30.12 14.80
C ALA A 792 25.18 29.50 14.02
N ARG A 793 24.95 29.06 12.78
CA ARG A 793 26.01 28.54 11.92
C ARG A 793 27.11 29.57 11.65
N ALA A 794 26.74 30.82 11.36
CA ALA A 794 27.69 31.90 11.10
C ALA A 794 28.64 32.16 12.29
N ASN A 795 28.18 31.84 13.52
CA ASN A 795 28.97 31.96 14.74
C ASN A 795 29.60 30.63 15.20
N GLY A 796 29.56 29.58 14.36
CA GLY A 796 30.13 28.27 14.69
C GLY A 796 29.39 27.51 15.79
N ILE A 797 28.12 27.84 16.02
CA ILE A 797 27.24 27.16 16.98
C ILE A 797 26.37 26.16 16.20
N ARG A 798 26.43 24.89 16.58
CA ARG A 798 25.59 23.83 15.99
C ARG A 798 24.19 23.89 16.58
N VAL A 799 23.17 23.67 15.75
CA VAL A 799 21.78 23.56 16.20
C VAL A 799 21.40 22.10 16.44
N GLN A 800 20.79 21.82 17.59
CA GLN A 800 20.24 20.52 17.96
C GLN A 800 18.75 20.67 18.31
N ALA A 801 17.91 19.89 17.64
CA ALA A 801 16.48 19.85 17.86
C ALA A 801 16.14 19.17 19.20
N LEU A 802 15.16 19.72 19.93
CA LEU A 802 14.71 19.22 21.24
C LEU A 802 13.37 18.47 21.21
N ASP A 803 12.57 18.60 20.16
CA ASP A 803 11.26 17.98 20.09
C ASP A 803 11.25 16.75 19.17
N CYS A 804 10.23 15.91 19.29
CA CYS A 804 9.91 14.87 18.32
C CYS A 804 8.43 14.94 17.95
N VAL A 805 8.01 14.23 16.90
CA VAL A 805 6.61 14.30 16.44
C VAL A 805 5.63 13.87 17.53
N ALA A 806 5.93 12.79 18.23
CA ALA A 806 5.08 12.22 19.28
C ALA A 806 4.75 13.24 20.39
N HIS A 807 5.65 14.19 20.65
CA HIS A 807 5.41 15.31 21.56
C HIS A 807 4.76 16.51 20.84
N TYR A 808 5.43 17.07 19.83
CA TYR A 808 5.10 18.39 19.31
C TYR A 808 3.84 18.43 18.41
N LYS A 809 3.47 17.32 17.77
CA LYS A 809 2.30 17.26 16.88
C LYS A 809 1.06 16.65 17.52
N TYR A 810 1.10 16.35 18.82
CA TYR A 810 -0.06 15.79 19.52
C TYR A 810 -1.28 16.73 19.38
N PRO A 811 -2.42 16.25 18.83
CA PRO A 811 -3.49 17.12 18.37
C PRO A 811 -4.38 17.67 19.51
N ASN A 812 -4.37 17.02 20.66
CA ASN A 812 -5.12 17.43 21.84
C ASN A 812 -4.14 18.07 22.82
N PRO A 813 -4.42 19.24 23.39
CA PRO A 813 -3.54 19.76 24.44
C PRO A 813 -3.63 18.81 25.65
N THR A 814 -2.51 18.20 26.04
CA THR A 814 -2.41 17.52 27.34
C THR A 814 -2.56 18.58 28.44
N ALA A 815 -2.97 18.18 29.64
CA ALA A 815 -2.85 19.08 30.80
C ALA A 815 -1.42 19.67 30.83
N ASN A 816 -1.26 20.97 31.02
CA ASN A 816 0.04 21.63 30.79
C ASN A 816 1.16 21.03 31.69
N LEU A 817 0.81 20.46 32.84
CA LEU A 817 1.73 19.65 33.68
C LEU A 817 2.37 18.46 32.92
N SER A 818 1.56 17.73 32.15
CA SER A 818 2.03 16.60 31.33
C SER A 818 2.94 17.07 30.19
N GLU A 819 2.60 18.20 29.55
CA GLU A 819 3.43 18.81 28.50
C GLU A 819 4.77 19.28 29.06
N GLN A 820 4.78 19.90 30.23
CA GLN A 820 5.99 20.34 30.92
C GLN A 820 6.91 19.15 31.24
N ALA A 821 6.35 18.08 31.81
CA ALA A 821 7.11 16.87 32.14
C ALA A 821 7.74 16.23 30.88
N MET A 822 6.95 16.02 29.82
CA MET A 822 7.45 15.46 28.56
C MET A 822 8.55 16.34 27.94
N SER A 823 8.35 17.65 27.92
CA SER A 823 9.32 18.59 27.34
C SER A 823 10.63 18.64 28.12
N ASN A 824 10.60 18.68 29.46
CA ASN A 824 11.82 18.67 30.28
C ASN A 824 12.56 17.34 30.14
N TYR A 825 11.84 16.21 30.18
CA TYR A 825 12.44 14.89 30.05
C TYR A 825 13.07 14.67 28.67
N LEU A 826 12.40 15.08 27.59
CA LEU A 826 12.91 14.94 26.23
C LEU A 826 14.16 15.82 26.04
N ALA A 827 14.12 17.06 26.52
CA ALA A 827 15.28 17.95 26.47
C ALA A 827 16.47 17.38 27.25
N HIS A 828 16.23 16.87 28.46
CA HIS A 828 17.24 16.22 29.28
C HIS A 828 17.91 15.04 28.54
N THR A 829 17.09 14.15 27.98
CA THR A 829 17.53 12.96 27.24
C THR A 829 18.39 13.35 26.03
N ILE A 830 17.94 14.34 25.25
CA ILE A 830 18.64 14.79 24.06
C ILE A 830 19.97 15.48 24.42
N ILE A 831 19.98 16.37 25.42
CA ILE A 831 21.21 17.07 25.84
C ILE A 831 22.25 16.06 26.34
N GLN A 832 21.86 15.08 27.16
CA GLN A 832 22.79 14.05 27.63
C GLN A 832 23.36 13.21 26.48
N ALA A 833 22.49 12.72 25.59
CA ALA A 833 22.90 11.91 24.45
C ALA A 833 23.83 12.69 23.51
N ASP A 834 23.50 13.95 23.23
CA ASP A 834 24.30 14.83 22.39
C ASP A 834 25.67 15.12 22.99
N GLN A 835 25.74 15.48 24.28
CA GLN A 835 27.01 15.73 24.96
C GLN A 835 27.90 14.48 24.97
N ALA A 836 27.32 13.30 25.19
CA ALA A 836 28.04 12.04 25.16
C ALA A 836 28.55 11.67 23.75
N LEU A 837 27.76 11.93 22.71
CA LEU A 837 28.08 11.53 21.33
C LEU A 837 29.01 12.50 20.59
N ASN A 838 28.84 13.80 20.83
CA ASN A 838 29.43 14.86 20.01
C ASN A 838 30.48 15.72 20.75
N GLY A 839 30.98 15.24 21.89
CA GLY A 839 32.18 15.79 22.54
C GLY A 839 31.93 16.88 23.60
N GLY A 840 30.69 17.04 24.06
CA GLY A 840 30.33 18.00 25.11
C GLY A 840 30.63 19.46 24.76
N GLY A 841 30.47 20.35 25.75
CA GLY A 841 30.74 21.78 25.61
C GLY A 841 29.62 22.63 26.19
N LYS A 842 29.86 23.94 26.26
CA LYS A 842 28.85 24.87 26.76
C LYS A 842 27.66 24.93 25.80
N TRP A 843 26.49 25.13 26.35
CA TRP A 843 25.25 25.06 25.60
C TRP A 843 24.32 26.24 25.85
N LEU A 844 23.44 26.48 24.91
CA LEU A 844 22.34 27.44 24.99
C LEU A 844 21.05 26.69 24.66
N VAL A 845 20.00 26.88 25.44
CA VAL A 845 18.68 26.26 25.22
C VAL A 845 17.67 27.38 25.02
N LEU A 846 16.85 27.30 23.97
CA LEU A 846 15.66 28.12 23.80
C LEU A 846 14.43 27.20 23.93
N THR A 847 13.63 27.41 24.98
CA THR A 847 12.53 26.52 25.37
C THR A 847 11.33 27.30 25.92
N GLY A 848 10.24 26.64 26.31
CA GLY A 848 9.09 27.31 26.95
C GLY A 848 9.43 27.88 28.33
N ALA A 849 8.77 28.97 28.72
CA ALA A 849 9.02 29.63 29.99
C ALA A 849 8.84 28.72 31.22
N ARG A 850 7.87 27.80 31.18
CA ARG A 850 7.61 26.81 32.25
C ARG A 850 8.69 25.71 32.36
N ASN A 851 9.63 25.64 31.42
CA ASN A 851 10.65 24.60 31.33
C ASN A 851 12.04 25.09 31.78
N ILE A 852 12.21 26.39 32.05
CA ILE A 852 13.51 27.00 32.33
C ILE A 852 14.07 26.51 33.67
N ASN A 853 13.26 26.66 34.72
CA ASN A 853 13.58 26.36 36.11
C ASN A 853 12.52 25.43 36.71
N THR A 854 12.74 25.00 37.95
CA THR A 854 11.80 24.14 38.67
C THR A 854 10.44 24.82 38.82
N PHE A 855 9.40 24.18 38.28
CA PHE A 855 8.04 24.69 38.33
C PHE A 855 7.06 23.52 38.41
N ASN A 856 5.98 23.66 39.19
CA ASN A 856 4.93 22.64 39.36
C ASN A 856 5.45 21.22 39.69
N GLY A 857 6.51 21.13 40.48
CA GLY A 857 7.08 19.85 40.92
C GLY A 857 7.97 19.15 39.89
N PHE A 858 8.27 19.79 38.75
CA PHE A 858 9.19 19.27 37.74
C PHE A 858 10.46 20.11 37.71
N ALA A 859 11.63 19.47 37.87
CA ALA A 859 12.91 20.16 37.72
C ALA A 859 13.06 20.72 36.30
N GLY A 860 13.49 21.98 36.19
CA GLY A 860 13.70 22.66 34.92
C GLY A 860 15.00 22.24 34.24
N ILE A 861 15.17 22.66 32.98
CA ILE A 861 16.36 22.32 32.19
C ILE A 861 17.62 22.92 32.84
N SER A 862 17.51 24.10 33.46
CA SER A 862 18.65 24.73 34.13
C SER A 862 19.12 23.90 35.33
N GLU A 863 18.22 23.39 36.18
CA GLU A 863 18.57 22.55 37.33
C GLU A 863 19.09 21.19 36.90
N LEU A 864 18.45 20.56 35.91
CA LEU A 864 18.84 19.24 35.41
C LEU A 864 20.27 19.21 34.85
N HIS A 865 20.77 20.34 34.36
CA HIS A 865 22.09 20.44 33.71
C HIS A 865 23.05 21.46 34.36
N GLY A 866 22.69 22.04 35.53
CA GLY A 866 23.55 22.98 36.28
C GLY A 866 23.78 24.32 35.60
N GLY A 867 22.91 24.72 34.67
CA GLY A 867 22.97 26.01 33.99
C GLY A 867 22.21 27.12 34.73
N ILE A 868 22.09 28.27 34.08
CA ILE A 868 21.23 29.38 34.55
C ILE A 868 20.02 29.58 33.65
N GLY A 869 18.90 29.96 34.24
CA GLY A 869 17.64 30.23 33.59
C GLY A 869 17.33 31.73 33.46
N LEU A 870 16.89 32.12 32.27
CA LEU A 870 16.63 33.50 31.88
C LEU A 870 15.19 33.62 31.38
N ARG A 871 14.32 34.26 32.16
CA ARG A 871 12.94 34.57 31.75
C ARG A 871 12.90 35.91 31.02
N VAL A 872 12.38 35.91 29.80
CA VAL A 872 12.18 37.14 29.02
C VAL A 872 10.84 37.76 29.38
N GLU A 873 10.84 39.04 29.74
CA GLU A 873 9.65 39.85 30.00
C GLU A 873 9.51 40.92 28.91
N GLU A 874 8.41 40.89 28.17
CA GLU A 874 8.17 41.87 27.10
C GLU A 874 7.53 43.14 27.67
N VAL A 875 8.17 44.29 27.43
CA VAL A 875 7.65 45.61 27.79
C VAL A 875 7.45 46.47 26.54
N LEU A 876 6.61 47.50 26.61
CA LEU A 876 6.42 48.37 25.45
C LEU A 876 7.67 49.24 25.20
N PRO A 877 7.91 49.69 23.96
CA PRO A 877 9.02 50.60 23.67
C PRO A 877 9.02 51.83 24.59
N GLY A 878 10.17 52.12 25.20
CA GLY A 878 10.35 53.21 26.16
C GLY A 878 10.01 52.85 27.62
N GLN A 879 9.58 51.61 27.90
CA GLN A 879 9.35 51.13 29.27
C GLN A 879 10.60 50.44 29.88
N GLY A 880 11.70 50.33 29.14
CA GLY A 880 13.04 49.97 29.65
C GLY A 880 13.50 48.54 29.39
N SER A 881 14.77 48.27 29.69
CA SER A 881 15.44 46.96 29.51
C SER A 881 16.14 46.53 30.80
N ASP A 882 15.36 46.41 31.87
CA ASP A 882 15.82 45.99 33.20
C ASP A 882 16.19 44.50 33.26
N ILE A 883 17.30 44.18 33.93
CA ILE A 883 17.75 42.81 34.18
C ILE A 883 18.02 42.64 35.67
N ARG A 884 17.43 41.62 36.30
CA ARG A 884 17.56 41.38 37.75
C ARG A 884 17.37 39.91 38.08
N ILE A 885 17.67 39.54 39.33
CA ILE A 885 17.22 38.26 39.90
C ILE A 885 15.70 38.19 39.76
N ASP A 886 15.19 37.08 39.26
CA ASP A 886 13.78 36.99 38.89
C ASP A 886 12.86 37.09 40.13
N PRO A 887 12.01 38.14 40.24
CA PRO A 887 11.03 38.23 41.32
C PRO A 887 9.92 37.17 41.21
N GLY A 888 9.82 36.48 40.07
CA GLY A 888 8.76 35.54 39.75
C GLY A 888 7.62 36.18 38.94
N ILE A 889 6.78 35.33 38.36
CA ILE A 889 5.53 35.71 37.69
C ILE A 889 4.43 34.71 38.04
N ASP A 890 3.25 35.21 38.35
CA ASP A 890 2.10 34.37 38.64
C ASP A 890 1.55 33.76 37.35
N ILE A 891 1.37 32.44 37.36
CA ILE A 891 0.82 31.66 36.25
C ILE A 891 -0.45 30.97 36.73
N ASP A 892 -1.56 31.22 36.06
CA ASP A 892 -2.86 30.61 36.38
C ASP A 892 -2.77 29.08 36.40
N ARG A 893 -3.44 28.47 37.39
CA ARG A 893 -3.51 27.00 37.50
C ARG A 893 -4.36 26.39 36.40
N ASP A 894 -3.84 25.34 35.79
CA ASP A 894 -4.50 24.66 34.67
C ASP A 894 -5.76 23.86 35.08
N SER A 895 -6.04 23.73 36.38
CA SER A 895 -7.14 22.92 36.94
C SER A 895 -7.58 23.46 38.31
N ALA A 896 -8.24 24.62 38.35
CA ALA A 896 -8.85 25.08 39.60
C ALA A 896 -10.04 24.17 39.98
N PRO A 897 -10.19 23.73 41.26
CA PRO A 897 -11.39 23.06 41.72
C PRO A 897 -12.63 23.92 41.43
N ALA A 898 -13.75 23.31 41.08
CA ALA A 898 -14.99 24.00 40.68
C ALA A 898 -15.58 24.98 41.72
N HIS A 899 -14.99 25.07 42.91
CA HIS A 899 -15.40 25.91 44.04
C HIS A 899 -14.44 27.08 44.35
N GLU A 900 -13.30 27.21 43.66
CA GLU A 900 -12.41 28.37 43.79
C GLU A 900 -12.83 29.50 42.84
N HIS A 901 -12.77 30.75 43.30
CA HIS A 901 -13.06 31.90 42.45
C HIS A 901 -12.02 31.99 41.32
N VAL A 902 -12.50 32.19 40.10
CA VAL A 902 -11.78 32.10 38.81
C VAL A 902 -10.54 33.02 38.68
N GLY A 903 -10.25 33.86 39.67
CA GLY A 903 -9.14 34.83 39.66
C GLY A 903 -8.07 34.68 40.76
N ASP A 904 -8.17 33.70 41.67
CA ASP A 904 -7.31 33.66 42.88
C ASP A 904 -6.40 32.41 42.99
N SER A 905 -6.35 31.54 41.97
CA SER A 905 -5.59 30.26 42.01
C SER A 905 -4.45 30.27 40.98
N PHE A 906 -3.25 30.65 41.41
CA PHE A 906 -2.04 30.72 40.59
C PHE A 906 -0.85 30.01 41.27
N ASP A 907 0.14 29.62 40.47
CA ASP A 907 1.45 29.19 40.94
C ASP A 907 2.52 30.16 40.41
N THR A 908 3.47 30.56 41.26
CA THR A 908 4.52 31.52 40.88
C THR A 908 5.70 30.81 40.21
N LEU A 909 5.98 31.18 38.95
CA LEU A 909 7.14 30.73 38.19
C LEU A 909 8.35 31.63 38.50
N HIS A 910 9.45 31.04 38.96
CA HIS A 910 10.73 31.73 39.15
C HIS A 910 11.77 31.20 38.15
N ALA A 911 12.47 32.09 37.47
CA ALA A 911 13.76 31.80 36.83
C ALA A 911 14.92 32.29 37.71
N ASP A 912 16.16 32.18 37.24
CA ASP A 912 17.29 32.80 37.96
C ASP A 912 17.35 34.30 37.70
N LEU A 913 17.24 34.70 36.43
CA LEU A 913 17.19 36.10 36.02
C LEU A 913 15.95 36.40 35.19
N ARG A 914 15.44 37.62 35.35
CA ARG A 914 14.45 38.22 34.47
C ARG A 914 15.14 39.25 33.57
N VAL A 915 14.85 39.18 32.27
CA VAL A 915 15.38 40.08 31.25
C VAL A 915 14.22 40.82 30.58
N GLN A 916 14.09 42.13 30.81
CA GLN A 916 13.12 42.94 30.09
C GLN A 916 13.62 43.26 28.68
N VAL A 917 12.74 43.02 27.71
CA VAL A 917 12.99 43.30 26.29
C VAL A 917 11.87 44.18 25.77
N GLU A 918 12.24 45.32 25.20
CA GLU A 918 11.29 46.20 24.54
C GLU A 918 10.76 45.54 23.25
N ALA A 919 9.45 45.34 23.20
CA ALA A 919 8.76 44.67 22.11
C ALA A 919 7.53 45.50 21.69
N PRO A 920 7.48 45.99 20.43
CA PRO A 920 6.28 46.64 19.90
C PRO A 920 5.14 45.62 19.73
N LEU A 921 3.90 46.11 19.75
CA LEU A 921 2.73 45.26 19.47
C LEU A 921 2.76 44.77 18.02
N VAL A 922 2.60 43.45 17.87
CA VAL A 922 2.70 42.77 16.59
C VAL A 922 1.34 42.76 15.89
N HIS A 923 1.30 43.27 14.66
CA HIS A 923 0.12 43.21 13.81
C HIS A 923 0.28 42.10 12.78
N ARG A 924 -0.62 41.12 12.79
CA ARG A 924 -0.58 39.95 11.92
C ARG A 924 -1.74 39.94 10.94
N THR A 925 -1.52 39.38 9.76
CA THR A 925 -2.62 39.03 8.85
C THR A 925 -3.42 37.87 9.44
N LEU A 926 -4.66 37.67 8.96
CA LEU A 926 -5.48 36.53 9.37
C LEU A 926 -4.77 35.20 9.08
N GLU A 927 -4.07 35.09 7.96
CA GLU A 927 -3.32 33.88 7.58
C GLU A 927 -2.16 33.62 8.57
N GLN A 928 -1.41 34.66 8.95
CA GLN A 928 -0.36 34.55 9.95
C GLN A 928 -0.91 34.12 11.32
N ASN A 929 -2.06 34.68 11.74
CA ASN A 929 -2.75 34.26 12.96
C ASN A 929 -3.21 32.80 12.90
N GLN A 930 -3.70 32.32 11.76
CA GLN A 930 -4.09 30.92 11.59
C GLN A 930 -2.91 29.95 11.73
N ARG A 931 -1.70 30.33 11.33
CA ARG A 931 -0.49 29.51 11.48
C ARG A 931 -0.10 29.28 12.94
N LEU A 932 -0.39 30.23 13.83
CA LEU A 932 -0.17 30.08 15.28
C LEU A 932 -1.17 29.10 15.92
N LEU A 933 -2.34 28.91 15.32
CA LEU A 933 -3.44 28.10 15.85
C LEU A 933 -3.45 26.69 15.27
N PHE A 934 -2.32 25.98 15.31
CA PHE A 934 -2.18 24.66 14.67
C PHE A 934 -2.61 23.46 15.53
N ARG A 935 -2.75 23.63 16.86
CA ARG A 935 -3.26 22.60 17.79
C ARG A 935 -4.65 22.94 18.27
N LYS A 936 -5.50 21.93 18.52
CA LYS A 936 -6.82 22.14 19.13
C LYS A 936 -6.67 22.85 20.48
N GLY A 937 -7.63 23.70 20.83
CA GLY A 937 -7.62 24.40 22.11
C GLY A 937 -6.61 25.56 22.20
N THR A 938 -5.88 25.87 21.14
CA THR A 938 -5.09 27.12 21.10
C THR A 938 -5.99 28.31 20.76
N TYR A 939 -5.64 29.49 21.29
CA TYR A 939 -6.34 30.73 20.99
C TYR A 939 -5.43 31.95 20.99
N LEU A 940 -5.94 33.03 20.39
CA LEU A 940 -5.38 34.37 20.44
C LEU A 940 -6.50 35.42 20.33
N ILE A 941 -6.22 36.65 20.78
CA ILE A 941 -7.14 37.77 20.67
C ILE A 941 -6.57 38.77 19.67
N ASP A 942 -7.28 38.95 18.56
CA ASP A 942 -6.95 39.91 17.52
C ASP A 942 -7.67 41.24 17.76
N ALA A 943 -6.95 42.37 17.63
CA ALA A 943 -7.49 43.72 17.79
C ALA A 943 -7.40 44.52 16.48
N SER A 944 -7.87 43.92 15.38
CA SER A 944 -7.90 44.59 14.09
C SER A 944 -9.11 45.53 13.95
N GLN A 945 -8.88 46.71 13.35
CA GLN A 945 -9.91 47.70 13.04
C GLN A 945 -10.76 48.18 14.24
N GLY A 946 -10.15 48.25 15.44
CA GLY A 946 -10.83 48.72 16.65
C GLY A 946 -11.87 47.74 17.23
N ARG A 947 -11.85 46.47 16.79
CA ARG A 947 -12.71 45.41 17.31
C ARG A 947 -11.85 44.26 17.84
N TYR A 948 -12.19 43.77 19.02
CA TYR A 948 -11.56 42.59 19.59
C TYR A 948 -12.24 41.32 19.08
N THR A 949 -11.46 40.36 18.59
CA THR A 949 -11.95 39.08 18.09
C THR A 949 -11.14 37.95 18.71
N LEU A 950 -11.81 37.04 19.41
CA LEU A 950 -11.23 35.78 19.85
C LEU A 950 -11.14 34.81 18.66
N LEU A 951 -9.91 34.41 18.31
CA LEU A 951 -9.62 33.37 17.34
C LEU A 951 -9.17 32.11 18.10
N HIS A 952 -9.82 30.97 17.89
CA HIS A 952 -9.40 29.70 18.51
C HIS A 952 -9.54 28.53 17.56
N HIS A 953 -8.70 27.51 17.74
CA HIS A 953 -8.79 26.27 16.99
C HIS A 953 -9.77 25.30 17.67
N SER A 954 -10.91 25.06 17.01
CA SER A 954 -11.99 24.24 17.56
C SER A 954 -11.65 22.74 17.60
N ARG A 955 -12.42 21.98 18.38
CA ARG A 955 -12.35 20.51 18.39
C ARG A 955 -12.66 19.89 17.03
N ALA A 956 -13.43 20.59 16.19
CA ALA A 956 -13.78 20.20 14.83
C ALA A 956 -12.72 20.59 13.78
N MET A 957 -11.48 20.89 14.21
CA MET A 957 -10.34 21.19 13.34
C MET A 957 -10.52 22.44 12.45
N SER A 958 -11.26 23.43 12.95
CA SER A 958 -11.46 24.70 12.25
C SER A 958 -11.13 25.88 13.16
N VAL A 959 -10.53 26.93 12.60
CA VAL A 959 -10.33 28.21 13.31
C VAL A 959 -11.67 28.93 13.37
N VAL A 960 -12.16 29.16 14.58
CA VAL A 960 -13.44 29.81 14.85
C VAL A 960 -13.19 31.20 15.39
N ARG A 961 -13.95 32.16 14.86
CA ARG A 961 -13.87 33.59 15.19
C ARG A 961 -15.06 33.95 16.06
N THR A 962 -14.81 34.58 17.20
CA THR A 962 -15.85 35.02 18.14
C THR A 962 -15.63 36.50 18.44
N PRO A 963 -16.59 37.38 18.12
CA PRO A 963 -16.50 38.78 18.52
C PRO A 963 -16.43 38.91 20.04
N ILE A 964 -15.53 39.78 20.52
CA ILE A 964 -15.49 40.21 21.92
C ILE A 964 -16.17 41.57 21.98
N ASN A 965 -17.26 41.65 22.74
CA ASN A 965 -18.04 42.86 22.90
C ASN A 965 -17.47 43.67 24.07
N ARG A 966 -17.17 44.94 23.82
CA ARG A 966 -16.91 45.91 24.88
C ARG A 966 -18.23 46.54 25.30
N LEU A 967 -18.61 46.37 26.55
CA LEU A 967 -19.88 46.83 27.10
C LEU A 967 -19.80 48.30 27.53
N ALA A 968 -20.95 48.90 27.82
CA ALA A 968 -21.05 50.33 28.17
C ALA A 968 -20.32 50.67 29.50
N ASP A 969 -20.18 49.70 30.40
CA ASP A 969 -19.41 49.81 31.65
C ASP A 969 -17.89 49.63 31.45
N GLY A 970 -17.44 49.41 30.22
CA GLY A 970 -16.04 49.18 29.87
C GLY A 970 -15.57 47.74 29.99
N SER A 971 -16.41 46.83 30.51
CA SER A 971 -16.10 45.40 30.62
C SER A 971 -16.20 44.68 29.27
N PHE A 972 -15.63 43.47 29.21
CA PHE A 972 -15.58 42.63 28.02
C PHE A 972 -16.47 41.39 28.20
N SER A 973 -17.20 41.00 27.16
CA SER A 973 -17.99 39.78 27.15
C SER A 973 -17.94 39.06 25.78
N ILE A 974 -18.20 37.75 25.79
CA ILE A 974 -18.31 36.93 24.58
C ILE A 974 -19.63 36.15 24.55
N ASP A 975 -20.19 36.00 23.35
CA ASP A 975 -21.38 35.17 23.12
C ASP A 975 -20.99 33.77 22.65
N ARG A 976 -20.86 32.84 23.62
CA ARG A 976 -20.56 31.42 23.35
C ARG A 976 -21.40 30.47 24.21
N PRO A 977 -22.67 30.18 23.87
CA PRO A 977 -23.56 29.38 24.71
C PRO A 977 -23.01 27.99 25.10
N ALA A 978 -22.15 27.40 24.27
CA ALA A 978 -21.48 26.13 24.55
C ALA A 978 -20.38 26.21 25.66
N TRP A 979 -20.00 27.42 26.08
CA TRP A 979 -18.94 27.71 27.04
C TRP A 979 -19.53 28.44 28.26
N PRO A 980 -20.26 27.74 29.14
CA PRO A 980 -21.04 28.36 30.20
C PRO A 980 -20.21 29.19 31.18
N GLY A 981 -18.92 28.88 31.36
CA GLY A 981 -18.01 29.64 32.24
C GLY A 981 -17.61 31.03 31.73
N VAL A 982 -17.82 31.33 30.45
CA VAL A 982 -17.42 32.62 29.83
C VAL A 982 -18.53 33.26 28.98
N HIS A 983 -19.62 32.54 28.70
CA HIS A 983 -20.76 33.04 27.93
C HIS A 983 -21.47 34.17 28.69
N ASN A 984 -21.51 35.36 28.08
CA ASN A 984 -22.16 36.55 28.66
C ASN A 984 -21.69 36.90 30.08
N VAL A 985 -20.48 36.45 30.47
CA VAL A 985 -19.82 36.85 31.71
C VAL A 985 -19.09 38.18 31.47
N HIS A 986 -19.20 39.11 32.41
CA HIS A 986 -18.58 40.42 32.34
C HIS A 986 -17.18 40.37 32.95
N PHE A 987 -16.16 40.54 32.12
CA PHE A 987 -14.77 40.58 32.55
C PHE A 987 -14.26 42.02 32.58
N ALA A 988 -13.70 42.46 33.71
CA ALA A 988 -13.23 43.84 33.86
C ALA A 988 -12.09 44.19 32.88
N THR A 989 -11.27 43.21 32.48
CA THR A 989 -10.14 43.38 31.56
C THR A 989 -10.00 42.18 30.62
N LEU A 990 -9.23 42.33 29.54
CA LEU A 990 -8.93 41.23 28.62
C LEU A 990 -8.09 40.13 29.28
N GLU A 991 -7.23 40.48 30.24
CA GLU A 991 -6.45 39.53 31.03
C GLU A 991 -7.38 38.60 31.80
N LYS A 992 -8.42 39.13 32.45
CA LYS A 992 -9.40 38.29 33.19
C LYS A 992 -10.19 37.37 32.26
N LEU A 993 -10.56 37.85 31.07
CA LEU A 993 -11.18 37.00 30.05
C LEU A 993 -10.20 35.90 29.59
N SER A 994 -8.94 36.25 29.36
CA SER A 994 -7.89 35.32 28.96
C SER A 994 -7.65 34.26 30.04
N SER A 995 -7.54 34.63 31.31
CA SER A 995 -7.44 33.69 32.44
C SER A 995 -8.62 32.73 32.50
N ALA A 996 -9.85 33.24 32.32
CA ALA A 996 -11.03 32.37 32.29
C ALA A 996 -11.01 31.38 31.11
N LEU A 997 -10.57 31.82 29.92
CA LEU A 997 -10.38 30.93 28.76
C LEU A 997 -9.29 29.87 29.03
N THR A 998 -8.19 30.27 29.68
CA THR A 998 -7.09 29.37 30.04
C THR A 998 -7.54 28.30 31.04
N ASN A 999 -8.29 28.69 32.06
CA ASN A 999 -8.87 27.78 33.06
C ASN A 999 -9.90 26.80 32.45
N MET A 1000 -10.48 27.14 31.31
CA MET A 1000 -11.31 26.21 30.51
C MET A 1000 -10.49 25.21 29.67
N GLY A 1001 -9.16 25.26 29.75
CA GLY A 1001 -8.24 24.39 29.02
C GLY A 1001 -7.84 24.91 27.64
N LEU A 1002 -8.01 26.21 27.37
CA LEU A 1002 -7.47 26.83 26.16
C LEU A 1002 -6.05 27.36 26.42
N ASN A 1003 -5.20 27.43 25.38
CA ASN A 1003 -3.80 27.86 25.50
C ASN A 1003 -3.53 29.10 24.63
N LEU A 1004 -3.13 30.20 25.26
CA LEU A 1004 -2.85 31.49 24.61
C LEU A 1004 -1.56 31.41 23.77
N GLN A 1005 -1.60 31.87 22.52
CA GLN A 1005 -0.46 31.80 21.60
C GLN A 1005 0.19 33.15 21.25
N CYS A 1006 -0.34 34.28 21.71
CA CYS A 1006 0.25 35.60 21.48
C CYS A 1006 -0.02 36.55 22.66
N ARG A 1007 0.70 37.67 22.73
CA ARG A 1007 0.42 38.72 23.70
C ARG A 1007 -0.99 39.27 23.49
N LEU A 1008 -1.67 39.59 24.60
CA LEU A 1008 -2.97 40.26 24.55
C LEU A 1008 -2.82 41.69 23.97
N PRO A 1009 -3.78 42.14 23.16
CA PRO A 1009 -3.80 43.52 22.71
C PRO A 1009 -4.05 44.47 23.89
N ALA A 1010 -3.54 45.69 23.76
CA ALA A 1010 -3.68 46.74 24.76
C ALA A 1010 -5.13 47.24 24.94
#